data_AF-A0A1G2DD81-F1
#
_entry.id   AF-A0A1G2DD81-F1
#
_cell.length_a   1.000
_cell.length_b   1.000
_cell.length_c   1.000
_cell.angle_alpha   90.00
_cell.angle_beta   90.00
_cell.angle_gamma   90.00
#
_symmetry.space_group_name_H-M   'P 1'
#
loop_
_entity.id
_entity.type
_entity.pdbx_description
1 polymer ?
#
loop_
_entity_poly.entity_id
_entity_poly.type
_entity_poly.pdbx_seq_one_letter_code
_entity_poly.pdbx_strand_id
1 'polypeptide(L)'
;MRRAFKLLLALWLLCTFPIAALAATIVADPVTGDAVWTKEGSPYVVYYATVPMGSSLTVLPGTVVKIYPGAIFSVSGSLHAGAPDAVEQVIFTSLRDDTAGGDTNEDGAATTPSAGDWRNITVELGGSVTIENAAIRYGGAAAGYDFVCFAYCGFTYFSDSQLFNHGGELNVGTTTFTESAHTHVEQTAGLTHIADSDLIGAALAVRGKGGSLTLSRNYFSSNTAGFNVVRTALYLAGNAFAGTPENEVDPYSTYVSDGRNTVAEGESAILRMGGIAADVARTLPREGFVYVLGGTIASGGSLTIAPGAVMKMHPGGQLLVLGSLTAGDSASPLWTLITSFNDDTVGGDTNADDAATSPAVGDWGNITVATGGVAAFHHTAFRYGGARTNYAYRCDFGLCGYFAVTQSQLLNFGGTLMVDDGRFTSAPTHVDTNGGATTLVDTDFTGTTDGVQNVIAGSLDMEGSSIDDILLGSTGLNVRSGASATVVGNWWGSANGPTHPGNIGGDGAVIDGDASYTPWLSEAPDLEAPVFVQPATTTLRAPIATTPPACTENCNSNVLFLPGLQASRLYEPTPCDEYGCTWRLWEPAGDVLVRELFLTEDGTSTNEGVHTSDVVDEAFGFGPNIYETFIDSMNELRSEGTIEDWAATPYDWRFSPQEILRRGIPLPNGISYLTPTESPYILGQLKRLAASSRTGRVTIVAHSYGGIIAKELLRELGDEEAARFVDRLILVASPQTGTPQAMGGLLHGFDQGIPAGAPLLLHESTARELGENMPSAYYLLPTARYFADVGTPLATFANASPVLTHAYDWYGGFLNSVTEMRDFLLGVEGRIEPAEEDTLTPNVLNAMMLADAGATHATLDAWTPPAGIEVLQIAGWGIDTLAGLSYSQKKRGDTYSWQFEPMLVEDGDGTVVVPSALAMDSAPENITNWWVNLQDYDSLTRTGRSHPDILEVEGVRSIIRNTLTNTGAGLPSYISLTTPPQNDEEKKLRFFLHSPLSLHLYDGEGNHTGISTTTGTIEHGISGAYYREFGEVKYITVSTSLASTTLRLVLDGEASGFFDLKIEEVEGDTVVATTTFVDVPTSTSTLVTMEFTDGTIAGAGALAVDEDGNGTTDFSLAPKEGEVVTLPPPSPTYNFNGFLQPVNDTTYHPEQAPSVFKGGSTIPVKFQIKDGAGTPIQATTTPLWLTPERDFPMSAAIGESTYSLGSTNGNTFRWDATNEQYIYHWSTKGVTAGYWYRVFAKLDDGKTYSVTVGLR
;
A
#
# COMPACT_ATOMS: atom_id res chain seq x y z
N MET A 1 -73.14 22.66 4.18
CA MET A 1 -73.59 22.78 2.77
C MET A 1 -72.70 23.68 1.89
N ARG A 2 -71.36 23.74 2.11
CA ARG A 2 -70.40 24.43 1.22
C ARG A 2 -69.01 23.74 1.10
N ARG A 3 -68.89 22.47 1.54
CA ARG A 3 -67.67 21.65 1.38
C ARG A 3 -67.83 20.45 0.43
N ALA A 4 -69.04 20.17 -0.07
CA ALA A 4 -69.30 19.05 -0.97
C ALA A 4 -69.28 19.41 -2.47
N PHE A 5 -69.20 20.69 -2.83
CA PHE A 5 -69.30 21.14 -4.24
C PHE A 5 -67.95 21.52 -4.89
N LYS A 6 -66.86 21.56 -4.11
CA LYS A 6 -65.49 21.74 -4.64
C LYS A 6 -64.73 20.43 -4.84
N LEU A 7 -65.18 19.33 -4.23
CA LEU A 7 -64.60 17.99 -4.47
C LEU A 7 -65.08 17.35 -5.79
N LEU A 8 -66.25 17.75 -6.30
CA LEU A 8 -66.83 17.17 -7.52
C LEU A 8 -66.35 17.82 -8.84
N LEU A 9 -65.71 19.00 -8.79
CA LEU A 9 -65.12 19.63 -9.97
C LEU A 9 -63.63 19.31 -10.15
N ALA A 10 -62.93 18.91 -9.09
CA ALA A 10 -61.57 18.38 -9.16
C ALA A 10 -61.53 16.89 -9.56
N LEU A 11 -62.58 16.12 -9.23
CA LEU A 11 -62.73 14.73 -9.69
C LEU A 11 -63.19 14.57 -11.15
N TRP A 12 -63.53 15.67 -11.84
CA TRP A 12 -63.94 15.63 -13.26
C TRP A 12 -62.88 16.18 -14.22
N LEU A 13 -61.71 16.60 -13.70
CA LEU A 13 -60.51 16.97 -14.47
C LEU A 13 -59.36 15.96 -14.32
N LEU A 14 -59.62 14.82 -13.68
CA LEU A 14 -58.69 13.69 -13.50
C LEU A 14 -59.05 12.45 -14.35
N CYS A 15 -59.98 12.58 -15.30
CA CYS A 15 -60.21 11.57 -16.33
C CYS A 15 -59.93 12.18 -17.70
N THR A 16 -59.05 11.52 -18.46
CA THR A 16 -58.54 11.86 -19.80
C THR A 16 -57.25 12.68 -19.87
N PHE A 17 -56.20 12.25 -19.18
CA PHE A 17 -54.94 12.13 -19.92
C PHE A 17 -55.02 10.80 -20.66
N PRO A 18 -55.03 10.77 -22.00
CA PRO A 18 -54.67 9.54 -22.68
C PRO A 18 -53.22 9.27 -22.24
N ILE A 19 -53.00 8.23 -21.44
CA ILE A 19 -51.75 7.48 -21.59
C ILE A 19 -51.85 7.00 -23.02
N ALA A 20 -51.19 7.70 -23.94
CA ALA A 20 -50.93 7.13 -25.24
C ALA A 20 -50.04 5.93 -24.94
N ALA A 21 -50.64 4.75 -24.83
CA ALA A 21 -49.94 3.52 -25.16
C ALA A 21 -49.41 3.78 -26.57
N LEU A 22 -48.09 4.01 -26.70
CA LEU A 22 -47.47 4.03 -28.01
C LEU A 22 -47.77 2.66 -28.61
N ALA A 23 -48.49 2.66 -29.73
CA ALA A 23 -48.83 1.43 -30.42
C ALA A 23 -47.52 0.73 -30.80
N ALA A 24 -47.43 -0.57 -30.51
CA ALA A 24 -46.25 -1.37 -30.84
C ALA A 24 -45.89 -1.24 -32.33
N THR A 25 -44.60 -1.13 -32.63
CA THR A 25 -44.12 -1.06 -34.01
C THR A 25 -44.03 -2.48 -34.57
N ILE A 26 -44.96 -2.86 -35.44
CA ILE A 26 -45.00 -4.21 -36.03
C ILE A 26 -43.93 -4.36 -37.12
N VAL A 27 -43.08 -5.36 -36.99
CA VAL A 27 -42.03 -5.74 -37.95
C VAL A 27 -42.40 -7.08 -38.59
N ALA A 28 -43.04 -7.01 -39.75
CA ALA A 28 -43.52 -8.18 -40.51
C ALA A 28 -42.84 -8.37 -41.89
N ASP A 29 -42.12 -7.36 -42.38
CA ASP A 29 -41.39 -7.39 -43.65
C ASP A 29 -39.87 -7.36 -43.42
N PRO A 30 -39.04 -7.79 -44.40
CA PRO A 30 -37.58 -7.67 -44.31
C PRO A 30 -37.11 -6.22 -44.09
N VAL A 31 -36.12 -6.04 -43.21
CA VAL A 31 -35.50 -4.73 -42.93
C VAL A 31 -34.50 -4.42 -44.04
N THR A 32 -34.89 -3.60 -45.02
CA THR A 32 -34.08 -3.29 -46.20
C THR A 32 -33.43 -1.90 -46.10
N GLY A 33 -32.20 -1.78 -46.61
CA GLY A 33 -31.42 -0.54 -46.48
C GLY A 33 -30.87 -0.33 -45.06
N ASP A 34 -30.55 0.91 -44.70
CA ASP A 34 -30.11 1.26 -43.35
C ASP A 34 -31.32 1.67 -42.50
N ALA A 35 -31.58 0.92 -41.43
CA ALA A 35 -32.69 1.14 -40.51
C ALA A 35 -32.19 1.38 -39.08
N VAL A 36 -32.92 2.22 -38.33
CA VAL A 36 -32.63 2.51 -36.92
C VAL A 36 -33.89 2.33 -36.08
N TRP A 37 -33.80 1.52 -35.04
CA TRP A 37 -34.84 1.33 -34.02
C TRP A 37 -34.50 2.14 -32.77
N THR A 38 -35.47 2.89 -32.25
CA THR A 38 -35.27 3.83 -31.14
C THR A 38 -36.20 3.55 -29.98
N LYS A 39 -35.85 4.05 -28.79
CA LYS A 39 -36.69 3.95 -27.60
C LYS A 39 -38.10 4.52 -27.83
N GLU A 40 -38.23 5.61 -28.58
CA GLU A 40 -39.52 6.23 -28.89
C GLU A 40 -40.42 5.36 -29.79
N GLY A 41 -39.83 4.44 -30.57
CA GLY A 41 -40.57 3.47 -31.40
C GLY A 41 -40.84 2.13 -30.70
N SER A 42 -40.33 1.95 -29.49
CA SER A 42 -40.47 0.75 -28.66
C SER A 42 -41.90 0.58 -28.12
N PRO A 43 -42.42 -0.66 -27.94
CA PRO A 43 -41.78 -1.93 -28.30
C PRO A 43 -41.87 -2.24 -29.80
N TYR A 44 -40.81 -2.83 -30.36
CA TYR A 44 -40.81 -3.42 -31.71
C TYR A 44 -41.23 -4.88 -31.63
N VAL A 45 -42.26 -5.28 -32.39
CA VAL A 45 -42.77 -6.66 -32.39
C VAL A 45 -42.35 -7.38 -33.67
N VAL A 46 -41.47 -8.35 -33.53
CA VAL A 46 -40.88 -9.13 -34.64
C VAL A 46 -41.67 -10.42 -34.86
N TYR A 47 -42.33 -10.53 -36.01
CA TYR A 47 -43.03 -11.76 -36.43
C TYR A 47 -42.11 -12.71 -37.21
N TYR A 48 -41.57 -12.22 -38.33
CA TYR A 48 -40.60 -12.92 -39.17
C TYR A 48 -39.71 -11.87 -39.83
N ALA A 49 -38.72 -11.37 -39.09
CA ALA A 49 -37.82 -10.36 -39.63
C ALA A 49 -36.56 -11.00 -40.23
N THR A 50 -36.10 -10.41 -41.33
CA THR A 50 -34.77 -10.69 -41.87
C THR A 50 -34.07 -9.38 -42.13
N VAL A 51 -32.79 -9.26 -41.77
CA VAL A 51 -31.88 -8.23 -42.28
C VAL A 51 -31.12 -8.87 -43.45
N PRO A 52 -31.50 -8.62 -44.72
CA PRO A 52 -30.87 -9.26 -45.87
C PRO A 52 -29.47 -8.68 -46.13
N MET A 53 -28.68 -9.42 -46.91
CA MET A 53 -27.35 -8.99 -47.34
C MET A 53 -27.37 -7.58 -47.95
N GLY A 54 -26.44 -6.72 -47.52
CA GLY A 54 -26.34 -5.33 -47.96
C GLY A 54 -27.28 -4.36 -47.26
N SER A 55 -28.03 -4.80 -46.24
CA SER A 55 -28.84 -3.94 -45.36
C SER A 55 -28.25 -3.92 -43.95
N SER A 56 -28.56 -2.86 -43.20
CA SER A 56 -28.12 -2.68 -41.81
C SER A 56 -29.27 -2.30 -40.88
N LEU A 57 -29.24 -2.83 -39.66
CA LEU A 57 -30.16 -2.46 -38.59
C LEU A 57 -29.38 -2.04 -37.35
N THR A 58 -29.62 -0.83 -36.87
CA THR A 58 -29.12 -0.34 -35.59
C THR A 58 -30.26 -0.26 -34.58
N VAL A 59 -30.14 -0.92 -33.43
CA VAL A 59 -31.11 -0.85 -32.33
C VAL A 59 -30.48 -0.03 -31.21
N LEU A 60 -31.00 1.17 -30.96
CA LEU A 60 -30.42 2.09 -29.99
C LEU A 60 -30.71 1.66 -28.53
N PRO A 61 -29.86 2.03 -27.57
CA PRO A 61 -30.09 1.83 -26.14
C PRO A 61 -31.50 2.20 -25.64
N GLY A 62 -32.01 1.46 -24.65
CA GLY A 62 -33.36 1.64 -24.09
C GLY A 62 -34.51 1.08 -24.95
N THR A 63 -34.21 0.49 -26.12
CA THR A 63 -35.22 -0.10 -27.01
C THR A 63 -35.62 -1.51 -26.55
N VAL A 64 -36.93 -1.81 -26.59
CA VAL A 64 -37.48 -3.15 -26.33
C VAL A 64 -37.87 -3.81 -27.65
N VAL A 65 -37.38 -5.02 -27.88
CA VAL A 65 -37.68 -5.87 -29.04
C VAL A 65 -38.37 -7.14 -28.54
N LYS A 66 -39.65 -7.28 -28.89
CA LYS A 66 -40.48 -8.43 -28.55
C LYS A 66 -40.59 -9.37 -29.75
N ILE A 67 -40.23 -10.63 -29.55
CA ILE A 67 -40.23 -11.64 -30.62
C ILE A 67 -41.47 -12.51 -30.49
N TYR A 68 -42.19 -12.68 -31.61
CA TYR A 68 -43.43 -13.45 -31.68
C TYR A 68 -43.20 -14.92 -31.32
N PRO A 69 -44.15 -15.61 -30.67
CA PRO A 69 -43.97 -17.00 -30.31
C PRO A 69 -43.58 -17.91 -31.49
N GLY A 70 -42.50 -18.68 -31.33
CA GLY A 70 -41.92 -19.56 -32.35
C GLY A 70 -41.15 -18.87 -33.49
N ALA A 71 -41.01 -17.55 -33.48
CA ALA A 71 -40.35 -16.79 -34.54
C ALA A 71 -38.82 -16.88 -34.53
N ILE A 72 -38.23 -16.65 -35.71
CA ILE A 72 -36.80 -16.53 -35.96
C ILE A 72 -36.53 -15.12 -36.48
N PHE A 73 -35.47 -14.48 -35.97
CA PHE A 73 -34.93 -13.24 -36.52
C PHE A 73 -33.60 -13.52 -37.23
N SER A 74 -33.60 -13.53 -38.56
CA SER A 74 -32.41 -13.90 -39.36
C SER A 74 -31.62 -12.67 -39.83
N VAL A 75 -30.30 -12.73 -39.78
CA VAL A 75 -29.39 -11.64 -40.17
C VAL A 75 -28.36 -12.16 -41.17
N SER A 76 -28.53 -11.77 -42.45
CA SER A 76 -27.52 -11.94 -43.51
C SER A 76 -26.80 -10.63 -43.88
N GLY A 77 -27.29 -9.50 -43.38
CA GLY A 77 -26.65 -8.18 -43.44
C GLY A 77 -25.92 -7.85 -42.14
N SER A 78 -26.11 -6.64 -41.59
CA SER A 78 -25.54 -6.24 -40.29
C SER A 78 -26.60 -5.84 -39.27
N LEU A 79 -26.48 -6.31 -38.03
CA LEU A 79 -27.28 -5.87 -36.88
C LEU A 79 -26.33 -5.35 -35.78
N HIS A 80 -26.56 -4.13 -35.31
CA HIS A 80 -25.87 -3.58 -34.15
C HIS A 80 -26.92 -3.18 -33.11
N ALA A 81 -26.87 -3.76 -31.91
CA ALA A 81 -27.85 -3.51 -30.85
C ALA A 81 -27.15 -3.07 -29.57
N GLY A 82 -27.53 -1.89 -29.08
CA GLY A 82 -27.00 -1.27 -27.87
C GLY A 82 -25.65 -0.58 -28.09
N ALA A 83 -24.95 -0.31 -26.99
CA ALA A 83 -23.61 0.28 -26.97
C ALA A 83 -22.96 0.00 -25.59
N PRO A 84 -21.62 -0.14 -25.49
CA PRO A 84 -20.93 -0.61 -24.28
C PRO A 84 -21.21 0.28 -23.05
N ASP A 85 -21.25 1.60 -23.25
CA ASP A 85 -21.37 2.59 -22.17
C ASP A 85 -22.78 3.17 -21.98
N ALA A 86 -23.79 2.55 -22.60
CA ALA A 86 -25.14 3.09 -22.52
C ALA A 86 -25.73 2.97 -21.11
N VAL A 87 -26.48 3.99 -20.67
CA VAL A 87 -27.16 3.97 -19.35
C VAL A 87 -28.31 2.94 -19.33
N GLU A 88 -28.98 2.73 -20.46
CA GLU A 88 -30.14 1.84 -20.58
C GLU A 88 -29.85 0.66 -21.52
N GLN A 89 -30.28 -0.54 -21.13
CA GLN A 89 -30.09 -1.75 -21.93
C GLN A 89 -31.04 -1.83 -23.13
N VAL A 90 -30.62 -2.54 -24.19
CA VAL A 90 -31.54 -3.08 -25.19
C VAL A 90 -32.14 -4.39 -24.66
N ILE A 91 -33.45 -4.59 -24.77
CA ILE A 91 -34.12 -5.80 -24.25
C ILE A 91 -34.71 -6.61 -25.40
N PHE A 92 -34.23 -7.84 -25.60
CA PHE A 92 -34.84 -8.85 -26.46
C PHE A 92 -35.63 -9.85 -25.62
N THR A 93 -36.94 -9.92 -25.83
CA THR A 93 -37.83 -10.72 -24.97
C THR A 93 -39.03 -11.32 -25.71
N SER A 94 -39.84 -12.10 -25.00
CA SER A 94 -41.09 -12.68 -25.50
C SER A 94 -42.16 -11.60 -25.72
N LEU A 95 -43.05 -11.83 -26.68
CA LEU A 95 -44.28 -11.03 -26.82
C LEU A 95 -45.10 -10.97 -25.52
N ARG A 96 -45.07 -12.05 -24.73
CA ARG A 96 -45.82 -12.22 -23.48
C ARG A 96 -45.16 -11.57 -22.25
N ASP A 97 -43.99 -10.96 -22.41
CA ASP A 97 -43.25 -10.35 -21.29
C ASP A 97 -43.77 -8.94 -20.99
N ASP A 98 -44.71 -8.83 -20.06
CA ASP A 98 -45.27 -7.54 -19.64
C ASP A 98 -44.27 -6.64 -18.89
N THR A 99 -43.17 -7.21 -18.39
CA THR A 99 -42.19 -6.46 -17.57
C THR A 99 -41.34 -5.51 -18.41
N ALA A 100 -41.21 -5.76 -19.72
CA ALA A 100 -40.49 -4.91 -20.66
C ALA A 100 -41.44 -4.42 -21.75
N GLY A 101 -41.64 -3.11 -21.86
CA GLY A 101 -42.52 -2.52 -22.89
C GLY A 101 -44.03 -2.70 -22.68
N GLY A 102 -44.47 -3.27 -21.54
CA GLY A 102 -45.88 -3.43 -21.17
C GLY A 102 -46.62 -4.56 -21.92
N ASP A 103 -47.90 -4.78 -21.60
CA ASP A 103 -48.78 -5.77 -22.23
C ASP A 103 -48.99 -5.45 -23.72
N THR A 104 -48.21 -6.11 -24.58
CA THR A 104 -48.13 -5.82 -26.03
C THR A 104 -49.06 -6.73 -26.85
N ASN A 105 -49.53 -7.82 -26.25
CA ASN A 105 -50.49 -8.78 -26.78
C ASN A 105 -51.94 -8.48 -26.37
N GLU A 106 -52.16 -7.48 -25.52
CA GLU A 106 -53.47 -7.02 -25.04
C GLU A 106 -54.28 -8.12 -24.34
N ASP A 107 -53.61 -9.07 -23.70
CA ASP A 107 -54.27 -10.17 -22.99
C ASP A 107 -54.31 -10.00 -21.46
N GLY A 108 -53.80 -8.87 -20.95
CA GLY A 108 -53.64 -8.63 -19.53
C GLY A 108 -52.67 -9.64 -18.91
N ALA A 109 -53.02 -10.20 -17.76
CA ALA A 109 -52.21 -11.26 -17.13
C ALA A 109 -52.58 -12.68 -17.61
N ALA A 110 -53.21 -12.82 -18.79
CA ALA A 110 -53.72 -14.11 -19.25
C ALA A 110 -52.59 -15.05 -19.70
N THR A 111 -51.50 -14.49 -20.22
CA THR A 111 -50.27 -15.23 -20.50
C THR A 111 -49.09 -14.65 -19.71
N THR A 112 -48.07 -15.48 -19.49
CA THR A 112 -46.80 -15.08 -18.87
C THR A 112 -45.67 -15.57 -19.75
N PRO A 113 -44.53 -14.88 -19.80
CA PRO A 113 -43.42 -15.30 -20.64
C PRO A 113 -42.82 -16.63 -20.13
N SER A 114 -42.37 -17.46 -21.06
CA SER A 114 -41.75 -18.75 -20.75
C SER A 114 -40.52 -19.03 -21.61
N ALA A 115 -39.54 -19.75 -21.05
CA ALA A 115 -38.35 -20.16 -21.77
C ALA A 115 -38.71 -20.91 -23.06
N GLY A 116 -38.14 -20.48 -24.19
CA GLY A 116 -38.49 -21.02 -25.51
C GLY A 116 -39.80 -20.50 -26.10
N ASP A 117 -40.33 -19.36 -25.62
CA ASP A 117 -41.45 -18.69 -26.27
C ASP A 117 -41.11 -18.35 -27.73
N TRP A 118 -39.91 -17.85 -28.01
CA TRP A 118 -39.39 -17.62 -29.36
C TRP A 118 -38.18 -18.52 -29.66
N ARG A 119 -37.79 -18.64 -30.94
CA ARG A 119 -36.66 -19.51 -31.33
C ARG A 119 -35.33 -18.83 -31.09
N ASN A 120 -34.84 -18.06 -32.05
CA ASN A 120 -33.49 -17.53 -32.02
C ASN A 120 -33.31 -16.27 -32.87
N ILE A 121 -32.23 -15.54 -32.60
CA ILE A 121 -31.64 -14.61 -33.54
C ILE A 121 -30.52 -15.37 -34.26
N THR A 122 -30.67 -15.56 -35.58
CA THR A 122 -29.73 -16.34 -36.39
C THR A 122 -28.80 -15.41 -37.17
N VAL A 123 -27.51 -15.60 -37.02
CA VAL A 123 -26.46 -14.98 -37.86
C VAL A 123 -26.15 -15.93 -39.01
N GLU A 124 -26.55 -15.55 -40.22
CA GLU A 124 -26.32 -16.35 -41.42
C GLU A 124 -24.90 -16.17 -41.94
N LEU A 125 -24.48 -17.04 -42.85
CA LEU A 125 -23.19 -16.93 -43.54
C LEU A 125 -23.01 -15.54 -44.19
N GLY A 126 -21.95 -14.83 -43.79
CA GLY A 126 -21.65 -13.48 -44.26
C GLY A 126 -22.40 -12.35 -43.56
N GLY A 127 -23.29 -12.67 -42.60
CA GLY A 127 -23.90 -11.70 -41.70
C GLY A 127 -22.96 -11.29 -40.56
N SER A 128 -23.22 -10.11 -39.98
CA SER A 128 -22.47 -9.56 -38.84
C SER A 128 -23.46 -9.05 -37.78
N VAL A 129 -23.32 -9.51 -36.54
CA VAL A 129 -24.16 -9.11 -35.42
C VAL A 129 -23.28 -8.66 -34.26
N THR A 130 -23.52 -7.44 -33.77
CA THR A 130 -22.93 -6.92 -32.54
C THR A 130 -24.05 -6.60 -31.55
N ILE A 131 -23.97 -7.13 -30.34
CA ILE A 131 -24.92 -6.90 -29.24
C ILE A 131 -24.12 -6.45 -28.01
N GLU A 132 -24.37 -5.23 -27.53
CA GLU A 132 -23.64 -4.62 -26.43
C GLU A 132 -24.61 -4.04 -25.41
N ASN A 133 -24.37 -4.29 -24.12
CA ASN A 133 -25.22 -3.79 -23.03
C ASN A 133 -26.71 -4.13 -23.23
N ALA A 134 -27.01 -5.42 -23.39
CA ALA A 134 -28.36 -5.91 -23.66
C ALA A 134 -28.83 -6.94 -22.65
N ALA A 135 -30.14 -7.23 -22.65
CA ALA A 135 -30.75 -8.35 -21.95
C ALA A 135 -31.49 -9.25 -22.95
N ILE A 136 -31.19 -10.55 -22.96
CA ILE A 136 -31.82 -11.53 -23.86
C ILE A 136 -32.53 -12.61 -23.04
N ARG A 137 -33.86 -12.73 -23.21
CA ARG A 137 -34.72 -13.55 -22.35
C ARG A 137 -35.71 -14.40 -23.14
N TYR A 138 -36.11 -15.54 -22.59
CA TYR A 138 -37.25 -16.36 -23.04
C TYR A 138 -37.15 -16.98 -24.45
N GLY A 139 -35.94 -17.12 -25.01
CA GLY A 139 -35.72 -17.73 -26.33
C GLY A 139 -35.27 -19.20 -26.25
N GLY A 140 -34.99 -19.82 -27.39
CA GLY A 140 -34.41 -21.18 -27.49
C GLY A 140 -35.40 -22.32 -27.75
N ALA A 141 -36.56 -22.09 -28.39
CA ALA A 141 -37.57 -23.13 -28.58
C ALA A 141 -37.08 -24.39 -29.33
N ALA A 142 -37.42 -25.58 -28.82
CA ALA A 142 -37.07 -26.88 -29.42
C ALA A 142 -37.82 -27.17 -30.75
N ALA A 143 -37.27 -28.07 -31.57
CA ALA A 143 -37.89 -28.51 -32.82
C ALA A 143 -39.22 -29.25 -32.56
N GLY A 144 -40.35 -28.60 -32.80
CA GLY A 144 -41.69 -29.20 -32.65
C GLY A 144 -42.81 -28.24 -32.24
N TYR A 145 -42.50 -27.02 -31.80
CA TYR A 145 -43.51 -25.96 -31.62
C TYR A 145 -44.08 -25.53 -32.98
N ASP A 146 -45.38 -25.19 -33.00
CA ASP A 146 -46.21 -24.88 -34.17
C ASP A 146 -45.52 -23.85 -35.08
N PHE A 147 -44.73 -24.36 -36.03
CA PHE A 147 -43.86 -23.59 -36.89
C PHE A 147 -44.74 -22.90 -37.93
N VAL A 148 -45.07 -21.65 -37.67
CA VAL A 148 -45.81 -20.83 -38.63
C VAL A 148 -44.80 -20.31 -39.66
N CYS A 149 -44.70 -20.99 -40.80
CA CYS A 149 -43.95 -20.53 -41.97
C CYS A 149 -44.92 -20.05 -43.05
N PHE A 150 -44.98 -18.73 -43.27
CA PHE A 150 -45.70 -18.16 -44.40
C PHE A 150 -44.78 -18.14 -45.63
N ALA A 151 -44.74 -19.28 -46.33
CA ALA A 151 -44.38 -19.45 -47.74
C ALA A 151 -42.96 -19.06 -48.28
N TYR A 152 -42.03 -18.52 -47.49
CA TYR A 152 -40.67 -18.16 -47.99
C TYR A 152 -39.48 -18.50 -47.07
N CYS A 153 -39.66 -19.35 -46.06
CA CYS A 153 -38.62 -19.69 -45.10
C CYS A 153 -37.71 -20.80 -45.68
N GLY A 154 -36.68 -20.43 -46.44
CA GLY A 154 -35.66 -21.35 -46.99
C GLY A 154 -34.70 -21.95 -45.95
N PHE A 155 -35.12 -22.09 -44.69
CA PHE A 155 -34.25 -22.48 -43.57
C PHE A 155 -34.15 -24.00 -43.44
N THR A 156 -32.91 -24.50 -43.37
CA THR A 156 -32.59 -25.94 -43.22
C THR A 156 -32.02 -26.30 -41.85
N TYR A 157 -31.80 -25.33 -40.96
CA TYR A 157 -31.13 -25.52 -39.67
C TYR A 157 -31.94 -24.89 -38.55
N PHE A 158 -32.14 -25.66 -37.47
CA PHE A 158 -32.86 -25.23 -36.27
C PHE A 158 -31.97 -25.48 -35.06
N SER A 159 -31.83 -24.47 -34.19
CA SER A 159 -31.20 -24.60 -32.87
C SER A 159 -32.23 -24.34 -31.76
N ASP A 160 -31.94 -24.87 -30.58
CA ASP A 160 -32.61 -24.60 -29.31
C ASP A 160 -31.86 -23.52 -28.50
N SER A 161 -31.27 -22.54 -29.20
CA SER A 161 -30.46 -21.47 -28.62
C SER A 161 -31.13 -20.09 -28.73
N GLN A 162 -30.83 -19.14 -27.84
CA GLN A 162 -31.31 -17.76 -27.99
C GLN A 162 -30.61 -17.03 -29.16
N LEU A 163 -29.29 -17.22 -29.29
CA LEU A 163 -28.48 -16.77 -30.42
C LEU A 163 -27.90 -17.98 -31.17
N PHE A 164 -27.92 -17.92 -32.50
CA PHE A 164 -27.41 -18.99 -33.35
C PHE A 164 -26.47 -18.43 -34.43
N ASN A 165 -25.18 -18.72 -34.35
CA ASN A 165 -24.22 -18.36 -35.39
C ASN A 165 -24.00 -19.51 -36.39
N HIS A 166 -24.50 -19.32 -37.61
CA HIS A 166 -24.44 -20.28 -38.69
C HIS A 166 -23.44 -19.87 -39.80
N GLY A 167 -22.31 -19.28 -39.41
CA GLY A 167 -21.21 -18.95 -40.33
C GLY A 167 -20.91 -17.47 -40.50
N GLY A 168 -21.51 -16.59 -39.72
CA GLY A 168 -21.22 -15.15 -39.71
C GLY A 168 -20.28 -14.74 -38.57
N GLU A 169 -20.30 -13.43 -38.27
CA GLU A 169 -19.58 -12.82 -37.15
C GLU A 169 -20.56 -12.40 -36.06
N LEU A 170 -20.37 -12.88 -34.83
CA LEU A 170 -21.19 -12.56 -33.67
C LEU A 170 -20.31 -11.98 -32.56
N ASN A 171 -20.50 -10.70 -32.23
CA ASN A 171 -19.82 -10.02 -31.14
C ASN A 171 -20.83 -9.68 -30.04
N VAL A 172 -20.59 -10.12 -28.82
CA VAL A 172 -21.46 -9.90 -27.66
C VAL A 172 -20.65 -9.29 -26.53
N GLY A 173 -21.05 -8.11 -26.05
CA GLY A 173 -20.41 -7.40 -24.94
C GLY A 173 -21.41 -7.04 -23.84
N THR A 174 -21.02 -7.15 -22.57
CA THR A 174 -21.79 -6.64 -21.41
C THR A 174 -23.28 -7.03 -21.44
N THR A 175 -23.61 -8.27 -21.83
CA THR A 175 -25.00 -8.69 -22.06
C THR A 175 -25.43 -9.71 -21.00
N THR A 176 -26.68 -9.63 -20.56
CA THR A 176 -27.27 -10.61 -19.62
C THR A 176 -28.18 -11.57 -20.37
N PHE A 177 -27.88 -12.87 -20.30
CA PHE A 177 -28.71 -13.95 -20.81
C PHE A 177 -29.43 -14.67 -19.67
N THR A 178 -30.75 -14.81 -19.78
CA THR A 178 -31.57 -15.57 -18.83
C THR A 178 -32.69 -16.31 -19.54
N GLU A 179 -33.32 -17.26 -18.84
CA GLU A 179 -34.59 -17.88 -19.26
C GLU A 179 -34.54 -18.52 -20.65
N SER A 180 -33.42 -19.19 -20.97
CA SER A 180 -33.30 -19.97 -22.21
C SER A 180 -33.95 -21.34 -22.06
N ALA A 181 -34.53 -21.87 -23.14
CA ALA A 181 -35.10 -23.22 -23.11
C ALA A 181 -34.04 -24.33 -23.01
N HIS A 182 -32.86 -24.13 -23.61
CA HIS A 182 -31.74 -25.07 -23.53
C HIS A 182 -30.37 -24.39 -23.56
N THR A 183 -30.12 -23.54 -24.57
CA THR A 183 -28.82 -22.88 -24.77
C THR A 183 -28.92 -21.36 -24.95
N HIS A 184 -27.95 -20.60 -24.45
CA HIS A 184 -27.87 -19.17 -24.73
C HIS A 184 -27.31 -18.92 -26.13
N VAL A 185 -26.12 -19.45 -26.42
CA VAL A 185 -25.43 -19.24 -27.71
C VAL A 185 -24.98 -20.57 -28.33
N GLU A 186 -25.37 -20.83 -29.58
CA GLU A 186 -24.86 -21.97 -30.37
C GLU A 186 -24.17 -21.48 -31.65
N GLN A 187 -23.03 -22.10 -32.00
CA GLN A 187 -22.29 -21.85 -33.23
C GLN A 187 -22.05 -23.17 -34.00
N THR A 188 -22.21 -23.15 -35.32
CA THR A 188 -21.78 -24.26 -36.21
C THR A 188 -20.61 -23.90 -37.13
N ALA A 189 -20.39 -22.62 -37.38
CA ALA A 189 -19.28 -22.07 -38.16
C ALA A 189 -19.16 -20.55 -37.88
N GLY A 190 -18.11 -19.90 -38.38
CA GLY A 190 -17.92 -18.45 -38.23
C GLY A 190 -17.07 -18.06 -37.03
N LEU A 191 -17.21 -16.80 -36.62
CA LEU A 191 -16.50 -16.21 -35.49
C LEU A 191 -17.51 -15.73 -34.45
N THR A 192 -17.34 -16.16 -33.19
CA THR A 192 -18.14 -15.64 -32.06
C THR A 192 -17.21 -15.15 -30.96
N HIS A 193 -17.42 -13.92 -30.51
CA HIS A 193 -16.76 -13.32 -29.35
C HIS A 193 -17.82 -12.94 -28.31
N ILE A 194 -17.69 -13.47 -27.09
CA ILE A 194 -18.57 -13.12 -25.96
C ILE A 194 -17.69 -12.59 -24.84
N ALA A 195 -17.92 -11.34 -24.47
CA ALA A 195 -17.14 -10.65 -23.45
C ALA A 195 -18.00 -9.98 -22.38
N ASP A 196 -17.48 -9.95 -21.16
CA ASP A 196 -17.99 -9.14 -20.05
C ASP A 196 -19.47 -9.39 -19.70
N SER A 197 -20.01 -10.55 -20.09
CA SER A 197 -21.43 -10.87 -20.10
C SER A 197 -21.81 -11.89 -19.02
N ASP A 198 -23.09 -11.90 -18.63
CA ASP A 198 -23.64 -12.87 -17.68
C ASP A 198 -24.47 -13.92 -18.43
N LEU A 199 -24.16 -15.20 -18.21
CA LEU A 199 -24.85 -16.34 -18.81
C LEU A 199 -25.46 -17.19 -17.69
N ILE A 200 -26.78 -17.05 -17.49
CA ILE A 200 -27.45 -17.52 -16.27
C ILE A 200 -28.56 -18.52 -16.59
N GLY A 201 -28.50 -19.70 -15.96
CA GLY A 201 -29.63 -20.61 -15.83
C GLY A 201 -29.96 -21.46 -17.07
N ALA A 202 -28.99 -21.73 -17.95
CA ALA A 202 -29.17 -22.62 -19.10
C ALA A 202 -28.79 -24.08 -18.77
N ALA A 203 -29.35 -25.02 -19.53
CA ALA A 203 -28.88 -26.41 -19.52
C ALA A 203 -27.45 -26.49 -20.11
N LEU A 204 -27.16 -25.67 -21.12
CA LEU A 204 -25.81 -25.48 -21.67
C LEU A 204 -25.66 -24.02 -22.12
N ALA A 205 -24.83 -23.22 -21.46
CA ALA A 205 -24.73 -21.80 -21.78
C ALA A 205 -24.20 -21.57 -23.20
N VAL A 206 -23.09 -22.22 -23.60
CA VAL A 206 -22.47 -22.04 -24.93
C VAL A 206 -22.17 -23.37 -25.61
N ARG A 207 -22.53 -23.47 -26.89
CA ARG A 207 -22.27 -24.67 -27.71
C ARG A 207 -21.50 -24.31 -28.99
N GLY A 208 -20.32 -24.89 -29.19
CA GLY A 208 -19.51 -24.74 -30.41
C GLY A 208 -19.41 -26.03 -31.22
N LYS A 209 -19.75 -26.00 -32.51
CA LYS A 209 -19.67 -27.14 -33.45
C LYS A 209 -18.89 -26.79 -34.73
N GLY A 210 -17.86 -25.95 -34.61
CA GLY A 210 -17.04 -25.43 -35.71
C GLY A 210 -16.75 -23.94 -35.54
N GLY A 211 -15.84 -23.41 -36.37
CA GLY A 211 -15.44 -22.00 -36.33
C GLY A 211 -14.53 -21.65 -35.15
N SER A 212 -14.48 -20.38 -34.79
CA SER A 212 -13.73 -19.85 -33.64
C SER A 212 -14.69 -19.28 -32.60
N LEU A 213 -14.40 -19.53 -31.32
CA LEU A 213 -15.17 -19.06 -30.17
C LEU A 213 -14.21 -18.46 -29.15
N THR A 214 -14.46 -17.21 -28.78
CA THR A 214 -13.71 -16.49 -27.75
C THR A 214 -14.66 -16.14 -26.62
N LEU A 215 -14.36 -16.60 -25.40
CA LEU A 215 -15.11 -16.29 -24.19
C LEU A 215 -14.17 -15.58 -23.22
N SER A 216 -14.42 -14.30 -22.93
CA SER A 216 -13.57 -13.50 -22.04
C SER A 216 -14.34 -12.73 -20.97
N ARG A 217 -13.90 -12.80 -19.70
CA ARG A 217 -14.48 -12.01 -18.58
C ARG A 217 -15.99 -12.19 -18.38
N ASN A 218 -16.52 -13.36 -18.75
CA ASN A 218 -17.93 -13.67 -18.57
C ASN A 218 -18.21 -14.29 -17.20
N TYR A 219 -19.45 -14.17 -16.75
CA TYR A 219 -19.96 -14.80 -15.52
C TYR A 219 -20.97 -15.88 -15.87
N PHE A 220 -20.58 -17.15 -15.70
CA PHE A 220 -21.44 -18.32 -15.89
C PHE A 220 -22.06 -18.69 -14.54
N SER A 221 -23.39 -18.58 -14.43
CA SER A 221 -24.09 -18.84 -13.17
C SER A 221 -25.24 -19.82 -13.31
N SER A 222 -25.34 -20.77 -12.36
CA SER A 222 -26.48 -21.68 -12.24
C SER A 222 -26.79 -22.48 -13.53
N ASN A 223 -25.78 -22.75 -14.35
CA ASN A 223 -25.95 -23.55 -15.57
C ASN A 223 -25.67 -25.02 -15.27
N THR A 224 -26.36 -25.95 -15.94
CA THR A 224 -25.96 -27.36 -15.83
C THR A 224 -24.58 -27.60 -16.45
N ALA A 225 -24.28 -26.91 -17.56
CA ALA A 225 -22.95 -26.87 -18.17
C ALA A 225 -22.64 -25.46 -18.71
N GLY A 226 -21.38 -25.03 -18.60
CA GLY A 226 -20.93 -23.74 -19.10
C GLY A 226 -20.73 -23.77 -20.62
N PHE A 227 -19.83 -24.63 -21.09
CA PHE A 227 -19.62 -24.79 -22.53
C PHE A 227 -19.35 -26.22 -22.98
N ASN A 228 -19.71 -26.51 -24.23
CA ASN A 228 -19.39 -27.74 -24.94
C ASN A 228 -18.89 -27.41 -26.36
N VAL A 229 -17.65 -27.77 -26.67
CA VAL A 229 -17.03 -27.47 -27.96
C VAL A 229 -16.57 -28.72 -28.72
N VAL A 230 -16.94 -28.79 -29.99
CA VAL A 230 -16.62 -29.86 -30.93
C VAL A 230 -16.00 -29.25 -32.19
N ARG A 231 -14.78 -29.66 -32.54
CA ARG A 231 -14.03 -29.15 -33.72
C ARG A 231 -14.01 -27.61 -33.82
N THR A 232 -13.96 -26.94 -32.67
CA THR A 232 -14.03 -25.47 -32.57
C THR A 232 -12.69 -24.96 -32.03
N ALA A 233 -12.23 -23.80 -32.53
CA ALA A 233 -11.11 -23.12 -31.90
C ALA A 233 -11.62 -22.32 -30.70
N LEU A 234 -11.32 -22.78 -29.47
CA LEU A 234 -11.76 -22.14 -28.23
C LEU A 234 -10.62 -21.31 -27.61
N TYR A 235 -10.92 -20.06 -27.29
CA TYR A 235 -10.09 -19.18 -26.46
C TYR A 235 -10.87 -18.78 -25.21
N LEU A 236 -10.32 -19.06 -24.02
CA LEU A 236 -10.86 -18.66 -22.72
C LEU A 236 -9.94 -17.64 -22.05
N ALA A 237 -10.50 -16.56 -21.50
CA ALA A 237 -9.74 -15.61 -20.72
C ALA A 237 -10.53 -15.02 -19.55
N GLY A 238 -10.07 -15.21 -18.31
CA GLY A 238 -10.63 -14.49 -17.16
C GLY A 238 -12.12 -14.72 -16.87
N ASN A 239 -12.72 -15.87 -17.23
CA ASN A 239 -14.14 -16.14 -16.98
C ASN A 239 -14.36 -16.68 -15.56
N ALA A 240 -15.55 -16.45 -15.01
CA ALA A 240 -15.97 -16.86 -13.67
C ALA A 240 -17.11 -17.87 -13.74
N PHE A 241 -17.03 -18.97 -12.98
CA PHE A 241 -18.03 -20.05 -12.95
C PHE A 241 -18.61 -20.23 -11.54
N ALA A 242 -19.92 -20.10 -11.41
CA ALA A 242 -20.69 -20.32 -10.18
C ALA A 242 -21.90 -21.22 -10.47
N GLY A 243 -22.18 -22.21 -9.63
CA GLY A 243 -23.20 -23.23 -9.85
C GLY A 243 -23.16 -23.81 -11.27
N THR A 244 -21.97 -23.90 -11.88
CA THR A 244 -21.77 -24.31 -13.27
C THR A 244 -20.65 -25.37 -13.34
N PRO A 245 -20.96 -26.61 -12.94
CA PRO A 245 -19.93 -27.61 -12.65
C PRO A 245 -19.30 -28.25 -13.88
N GLU A 246 -19.99 -28.30 -15.04
CA GLU A 246 -19.51 -29.09 -16.19
C GLU A 246 -19.12 -28.24 -17.41
N ASN A 247 -17.96 -28.54 -18.00
CA ASN A 247 -17.49 -27.97 -19.27
C ASN A 247 -16.75 -29.03 -20.08
N GLU A 248 -16.82 -28.95 -21.42
CA GLU A 248 -16.32 -30.01 -22.30
C GLU A 248 -15.62 -29.53 -23.57
N VAL A 249 -14.48 -30.18 -23.90
CA VAL A 249 -13.71 -29.95 -25.12
C VAL A 249 -13.40 -31.28 -25.83
N ASP A 250 -13.88 -31.45 -27.07
CA ASP A 250 -13.65 -32.67 -27.85
C ASP A 250 -12.18 -32.84 -28.28
N PRO A 251 -11.77 -34.00 -28.83
CA PRO A 251 -10.38 -34.25 -29.26
C PRO A 251 -9.81 -33.38 -30.37
N TYR A 252 -10.68 -32.77 -31.19
CA TYR A 252 -10.29 -32.09 -32.43
C TYR A 252 -10.27 -30.56 -32.29
N SER A 253 -10.83 -30.02 -31.21
CA SER A 253 -10.82 -28.58 -30.91
C SER A 253 -9.41 -28.07 -30.56
N THR A 254 -9.14 -26.80 -30.79
CA THR A 254 -7.97 -26.14 -30.16
C THR A 254 -8.43 -25.49 -28.87
N TYR A 255 -7.57 -25.50 -27.86
CA TYR A 255 -7.83 -24.91 -26.55
C TYR A 255 -6.68 -23.98 -26.18
N VAL A 256 -7.02 -22.73 -25.92
CA VAL A 256 -6.08 -21.73 -25.40
C VAL A 256 -6.75 -21.04 -24.22
N SER A 257 -6.05 -20.99 -23.09
CA SER A 257 -6.48 -20.26 -21.89
C SER A 257 -5.36 -19.34 -21.42
N ASP A 258 -5.74 -18.19 -20.82
CA ASP A 258 -4.82 -17.26 -20.15
C ASP A 258 -4.50 -17.67 -18.70
N GLY A 259 -5.08 -18.77 -18.21
CA GLY A 259 -4.90 -19.27 -16.84
C GLY A 259 -5.67 -18.50 -15.77
N ARG A 260 -6.55 -17.55 -16.14
CA ARG A 260 -7.26 -16.67 -15.20
C ARG A 260 -8.74 -17.03 -15.04
N ASN A 261 -9.18 -18.19 -15.51
CA ASN A 261 -10.56 -18.62 -15.29
C ASN A 261 -10.72 -19.08 -13.82
N THR A 262 -11.82 -18.70 -13.17
CA THR A 262 -12.03 -18.91 -11.74
C THR A 262 -13.35 -19.63 -11.45
N VAL A 263 -13.41 -20.30 -10.31
CA VAL A 263 -14.60 -21.01 -9.81
C VAL A 263 -15.00 -20.41 -8.46
N ALA A 264 -16.31 -20.40 -8.16
CA ALA A 264 -16.82 -19.93 -6.88
C ALA A 264 -16.16 -20.67 -5.71
N GLU A 265 -15.94 -19.95 -4.61
CA GLU A 265 -15.42 -20.55 -3.39
C GLU A 265 -16.34 -21.68 -2.89
N GLY A 266 -15.75 -22.84 -2.60
CA GLY A 266 -16.48 -24.03 -2.16
C GLY A 266 -17.15 -24.83 -3.28
N GLU A 267 -17.01 -24.41 -4.54
CA GLU A 267 -17.53 -25.14 -5.69
C GLU A 267 -16.40 -25.76 -6.53
N SER A 268 -16.77 -26.72 -7.38
CA SER A 268 -15.86 -27.39 -8.31
C SER A 268 -16.42 -27.26 -9.73
N ALA A 269 -15.61 -26.76 -10.67
CA ALA A 269 -15.92 -26.81 -12.09
C ALA A 269 -14.89 -27.70 -12.80
N ILE A 270 -15.37 -28.66 -13.56
CA ILE A 270 -14.54 -29.57 -14.33
C ILE A 270 -14.45 -29.13 -15.79
N LEU A 271 -13.27 -29.32 -16.38
CA LEU A 271 -13.08 -29.31 -17.82
C LEU A 271 -12.79 -30.73 -18.30
N ARG A 272 -13.81 -31.39 -18.86
CA ARG A 272 -13.66 -32.72 -19.46
C ARG A 272 -13.01 -32.61 -20.83
N MET A 273 -11.97 -33.39 -21.03
CA MET A 273 -11.24 -33.40 -22.29
C MET A 273 -11.14 -34.81 -22.83
N GLY A 274 -11.57 -35.00 -24.08
CA GLY A 274 -11.28 -36.23 -24.80
C GLY A 274 -9.77 -36.40 -25.06
N GLY A 275 -9.40 -37.51 -25.71
CA GLY A 275 -8.02 -37.70 -26.20
C GLY A 275 -7.55 -36.56 -27.11
N ILE A 276 -6.26 -36.47 -27.42
CA ILE A 276 -5.71 -35.42 -28.29
C ILE A 276 -5.51 -35.99 -29.70
N ALA A 277 -6.12 -35.37 -30.71
CA ALA A 277 -5.96 -35.79 -32.11
C ALA A 277 -4.54 -35.50 -32.63
N ALA A 278 -4.18 -36.11 -33.76
CA ALA A 278 -2.92 -35.81 -34.45
C ALA A 278 -2.89 -34.32 -34.84
N ASP A 279 -1.71 -33.71 -34.81
CA ASP A 279 -1.46 -32.30 -35.14
C ASP A 279 -2.14 -31.27 -34.21
N VAL A 280 -2.68 -31.70 -33.07
CA VAL A 280 -3.23 -30.83 -32.03
C VAL A 280 -2.25 -30.73 -30.86
N ALA A 281 -1.90 -29.50 -30.50
CA ALA A 281 -1.15 -29.19 -29.29
C ALA A 281 -2.07 -28.52 -28.26
N ARG A 282 -2.00 -28.93 -27.00
CA ARG A 282 -2.76 -28.31 -25.90
C ARG A 282 -1.89 -28.10 -24.68
N THR A 283 -2.10 -26.95 -24.05
CA THR A 283 -1.54 -26.62 -22.74
C THR A 283 -2.68 -26.42 -21.75
N LEU A 284 -2.60 -27.08 -20.60
CA LEU A 284 -3.53 -26.96 -19.49
C LEU A 284 -2.87 -26.08 -18.43
N PRO A 285 -3.19 -24.77 -18.37
CA PRO A 285 -2.61 -23.89 -17.37
C PRO A 285 -3.14 -24.21 -15.96
N ARG A 286 -2.49 -23.70 -14.93
CA ARG A 286 -3.11 -23.59 -13.62
C ARG A 286 -4.22 -22.53 -13.70
N GLU A 287 -5.44 -22.92 -13.36
CA GLU A 287 -6.63 -22.06 -13.30
C GLU A 287 -7.66 -22.69 -12.35
N GLY A 288 -8.86 -22.13 -12.27
CA GLY A 288 -9.94 -22.63 -11.40
C GLY A 288 -10.52 -23.99 -11.80
N PHE A 289 -10.27 -24.47 -13.03
CA PHE A 289 -10.76 -25.77 -13.47
C PHE A 289 -9.96 -26.94 -12.91
N VAL A 290 -10.67 -28.03 -12.61
CA VAL A 290 -10.08 -29.37 -12.53
C VAL A 290 -10.19 -30.05 -13.88
N TYR A 291 -9.06 -30.49 -14.43
CA TYR A 291 -9.05 -31.17 -15.72
C TYR A 291 -9.37 -32.65 -15.55
N VAL A 292 -10.38 -33.13 -16.27
CA VAL A 292 -10.76 -34.54 -16.26
C VAL A 292 -10.40 -35.18 -17.60
N LEU A 293 -9.48 -36.14 -17.56
CA LEU A 293 -8.82 -36.68 -18.76
C LEU A 293 -8.98 -38.20 -18.89
N GLY A 294 -9.02 -38.65 -20.14
CA GLY A 294 -8.99 -40.05 -20.56
C GLY A 294 -8.91 -40.20 -22.08
N GLY A 295 -8.50 -41.37 -22.57
CA GLY A 295 -8.43 -41.65 -24.01
C GLY A 295 -7.01 -41.68 -24.56
N THR A 296 -6.80 -41.18 -25.79
CA THR A 296 -5.51 -41.32 -26.51
C THR A 296 -4.95 -39.97 -26.93
N ILE A 297 -3.69 -39.70 -26.62
CA ILE A 297 -2.86 -38.68 -27.29
C ILE A 297 -2.29 -39.34 -28.54
N ALA A 298 -2.86 -39.03 -29.70
CA ALA A 298 -2.46 -39.62 -30.97
C ALA A 298 -1.03 -39.24 -31.38
N SER A 299 -0.42 -40.02 -32.27
CA SER A 299 0.88 -39.68 -32.84
C SER A 299 0.82 -38.32 -33.54
N GLY A 300 1.78 -37.44 -33.24
CA GLY A 300 1.80 -36.05 -33.70
C GLY A 300 0.97 -35.07 -32.86
N GLY A 301 0.17 -35.55 -31.89
CA GLY A 301 -0.48 -34.71 -30.88
C GLY A 301 0.39 -34.50 -29.64
N SER A 302 0.19 -33.39 -28.94
CA SER A 302 0.95 -33.05 -27.73
C SER A 302 0.07 -32.45 -26.62
N LEU A 303 0.26 -32.93 -25.39
CA LEU A 303 -0.37 -32.38 -24.19
C LEU A 303 0.70 -31.88 -23.21
N THR A 304 0.55 -30.64 -22.75
CA THR A 304 1.35 -30.05 -21.68
C THR A 304 0.44 -29.69 -20.52
N ILE A 305 0.79 -30.12 -19.31
CA ILE A 305 0.08 -29.79 -18.07
C ILE A 305 1.01 -28.89 -17.26
N ALA A 306 0.59 -27.65 -17.02
CA ALA A 306 1.43 -26.68 -16.34
C ALA A 306 1.58 -27.01 -14.83
N PRO A 307 2.66 -26.55 -14.18
CA PRO A 307 2.82 -26.69 -12.73
C PRO A 307 1.63 -26.16 -11.93
N GLY A 308 1.22 -26.90 -10.89
CA GLY A 308 0.07 -26.54 -10.05
C GLY A 308 -1.31 -26.79 -10.66
N ALA A 309 -1.40 -27.29 -11.90
CA ALA A 309 -2.67 -27.75 -12.45
C ALA A 309 -3.11 -29.07 -11.81
N VAL A 310 -4.41 -29.23 -11.58
CA VAL A 310 -5.00 -30.45 -11.00
C VAL A 310 -5.63 -31.28 -12.11
N MET A 311 -5.14 -32.50 -12.29
CA MET A 311 -5.67 -33.47 -13.22
C MET A 311 -6.31 -34.63 -12.45
N LYS A 312 -7.58 -34.89 -12.74
CA LYS A 312 -8.28 -36.08 -12.29
C LYS A 312 -8.52 -37.04 -13.44
N MET A 313 -8.33 -38.32 -13.18
CA MET A 313 -8.48 -39.38 -14.18
C MET A 313 -9.92 -39.88 -14.20
N HIS A 314 -10.48 -40.09 -15.39
CA HIS A 314 -11.80 -40.74 -15.51
C HIS A 314 -11.84 -42.08 -14.74
N PRO A 315 -12.95 -42.43 -14.06
CA PRO A 315 -13.08 -43.69 -13.34
C PRO A 315 -12.81 -44.92 -14.24
N GLY A 316 -11.84 -45.74 -13.84
CA GLY A 316 -11.35 -46.89 -14.62
C GLY A 316 -10.66 -46.54 -15.95
N GLY A 317 -10.47 -45.26 -16.24
CA GLY A 317 -9.93 -44.75 -17.50
C GLY A 317 -8.42 -44.90 -17.63
N GLN A 318 -7.95 -45.06 -18.86
CA GLN A 318 -6.53 -45.05 -19.23
C GLN A 318 -6.25 -43.83 -20.12
N LEU A 319 -5.07 -43.23 -19.95
CA LEU A 319 -4.51 -42.26 -20.91
C LEU A 319 -3.39 -42.95 -21.70
N LEU A 320 -3.63 -43.18 -22.99
CA LEU A 320 -2.66 -43.76 -23.92
C LEU A 320 -1.87 -42.65 -24.63
N VAL A 321 -0.54 -42.68 -24.55
CA VAL A 321 0.37 -41.70 -25.15
C VAL A 321 1.09 -42.33 -26.34
N LEU A 322 0.64 -41.99 -27.55
CA LEU A 322 1.33 -42.28 -28.83
C LEU A 322 2.07 -41.05 -29.38
N GLY A 323 1.71 -39.85 -28.90
CA GLY A 323 2.37 -38.57 -29.16
C GLY A 323 3.26 -38.15 -27.99
N SER A 324 3.14 -36.91 -27.52
CA SER A 324 3.90 -36.41 -26.37
C SER A 324 3.02 -35.93 -25.21
N LEU A 325 3.44 -36.23 -23.98
CA LEU A 325 2.86 -35.73 -22.74
C LEU A 325 3.96 -35.11 -21.88
N THR A 326 3.76 -33.88 -21.42
CA THR A 326 4.63 -33.23 -20.42
C THR A 326 3.77 -32.72 -19.28
N ALA A 327 4.15 -32.96 -18.03
CA ALA A 327 3.46 -32.41 -16.87
C ALA A 327 4.46 -31.84 -15.87
N GLY A 328 4.14 -30.65 -15.34
CA GLY A 328 4.95 -29.91 -14.38
C GLY A 328 6.25 -29.34 -14.94
N ASP A 329 7.07 -28.81 -14.04
CA ASP A 329 8.35 -28.15 -14.29
C ASP A 329 9.18 -28.21 -13.00
N SER A 330 10.39 -28.78 -13.06
CA SER A 330 11.27 -28.96 -11.89
C SER A 330 11.77 -27.62 -11.30
N ALA A 331 11.60 -26.50 -12.02
CA ALA A 331 11.93 -25.17 -11.51
C ALA A 331 10.78 -24.50 -10.72
N SER A 332 9.57 -25.10 -10.74
CA SER A 332 8.38 -24.53 -10.10
C SER A 332 8.20 -25.09 -8.69
N PRO A 333 7.88 -24.26 -7.68
CA PRO A 333 7.55 -24.76 -6.34
C PRO A 333 6.17 -25.44 -6.27
N LEU A 334 5.34 -25.29 -7.32
CA LEU A 334 3.99 -25.85 -7.36
C LEU A 334 3.98 -27.26 -7.94
N TRP A 335 3.41 -28.19 -7.19
CA TRP A 335 3.26 -29.58 -7.61
C TRP A 335 2.08 -29.77 -8.57
N THR A 336 2.31 -30.54 -9.63
CA THR A 336 1.21 -31.04 -10.47
C THR A 336 0.63 -32.31 -9.84
N LEU A 337 -0.69 -32.42 -9.75
CA LEU A 337 -1.35 -33.61 -9.17
C LEU A 337 -2.14 -34.38 -10.22
N ILE A 338 -1.90 -35.69 -10.29
CA ILE A 338 -2.70 -36.65 -11.05
C ILE A 338 -3.36 -37.65 -10.09
N THR A 339 -4.68 -37.59 -9.96
CA THR A 339 -5.42 -38.35 -8.93
C THR A 339 -6.76 -38.91 -9.42
N SER A 340 -7.49 -39.59 -8.54
CA SER A 340 -8.83 -40.15 -8.77
C SER A 340 -9.88 -39.06 -8.98
N PHE A 341 -10.89 -39.35 -9.78
CA PHE A 341 -12.10 -38.53 -9.91
C PHE A 341 -12.88 -38.38 -8.59
N ASN A 342 -12.71 -39.32 -7.65
CA ASN A 342 -13.36 -39.30 -6.34
C ASN A 342 -12.47 -38.68 -5.25
N ASP A 343 -11.32 -38.09 -5.60
CA ASP A 343 -10.40 -37.49 -4.63
C ASP A 343 -10.78 -36.03 -4.34
N ASP A 344 -11.60 -35.81 -3.30
CA ASP A 344 -12.06 -34.48 -2.91
C ASP A 344 -10.99 -33.65 -2.20
N THR A 345 -9.85 -34.27 -1.83
CA THR A 345 -8.81 -33.59 -1.06
C THR A 345 -8.14 -32.46 -1.85
N VAL A 346 -8.23 -32.52 -3.19
CA VAL A 346 -7.66 -31.52 -4.10
C VAL A 346 -8.61 -31.26 -5.26
N GLY A 347 -8.93 -29.99 -5.50
CA GLY A 347 -9.84 -29.56 -6.56
C GLY A 347 -11.33 -29.75 -6.25
N GLY A 348 -11.67 -30.04 -4.98
CA GLY A 348 -13.05 -30.20 -4.51
C GLY A 348 -13.76 -31.46 -5.04
N ASP A 349 -15.05 -31.57 -4.71
CA ASP A 349 -15.94 -32.65 -5.14
C ASP A 349 -16.25 -32.51 -6.64
N THR A 350 -15.60 -33.33 -7.46
CA THR A 350 -15.71 -33.29 -8.92
C THR A 350 -16.78 -34.22 -9.49
N ASN A 351 -17.26 -35.15 -8.67
CA ASN A 351 -18.31 -36.12 -8.96
C ASN A 351 -19.69 -35.66 -8.47
N ALA A 352 -19.76 -34.53 -7.76
CA ALA A 352 -20.97 -33.94 -7.20
C ALA A 352 -21.74 -34.94 -6.32
N ASP A 353 -21.01 -35.73 -5.53
CA ASP A 353 -21.59 -36.71 -4.60
C ASP A 353 -21.35 -36.37 -3.12
N ASP A 354 -20.90 -35.16 -2.85
CA ASP A 354 -20.43 -34.66 -1.56
C ASP A 354 -19.29 -35.54 -1.01
N ALA A 355 -19.55 -36.30 0.05
CA ALA A 355 -18.59 -37.24 0.63
C ALA A 355 -19.08 -38.70 0.49
N ALA A 356 -19.96 -38.97 -0.48
CA ALA A 356 -20.59 -40.28 -0.62
C ALA A 356 -19.58 -41.35 -1.09
N THR A 357 -18.58 -40.95 -1.88
CA THR A 357 -17.45 -41.82 -2.24
C THR A 357 -16.14 -41.28 -1.67
N SER A 358 -15.12 -42.13 -1.63
CA SER A 358 -13.77 -41.76 -1.19
C SER A 358 -12.77 -42.42 -2.11
N PRO A 359 -11.61 -41.79 -2.37
CA PRO A 359 -10.69 -42.31 -3.35
C PRO A 359 -10.05 -43.62 -2.86
N ALA A 360 -9.97 -44.60 -3.76
CA ALA A 360 -9.42 -45.92 -3.48
C ALA A 360 -8.33 -46.33 -4.47
N VAL A 361 -7.45 -47.23 -4.02
CA VAL A 361 -6.41 -47.85 -4.83
C VAL A 361 -7.03 -48.48 -6.09
N GLY A 362 -6.62 -48.02 -7.27
CA GLY A 362 -7.12 -48.53 -8.55
C GLY A 362 -8.43 -47.92 -9.03
N ASP A 363 -8.79 -46.73 -8.55
CA ASP A 363 -9.95 -45.97 -9.02
C ASP A 363 -9.84 -45.59 -10.51
N TRP A 364 -8.63 -45.42 -11.01
CA TRP A 364 -8.34 -45.20 -12.42
C TRP A 364 -7.30 -46.20 -12.96
N GLY A 365 -7.25 -46.35 -14.28
CA GLY A 365 -6.45 -47.34 -14.98
C GLY A 365 -4.95 -47.08 -14.84
N ASN A 366 -4.36 -46.37 -15.79
CA ASN A 366 -2.96 -45.98 -15.80
C ASN A 366 -2.69 -44.94 -16.91
N ILE A 367 -1.50 -44.35 -16.91
CA ILE A 367 -0.96 -43.65 -18.08
C ILE A 367 -0.02 -44.60 -18.80
N THR A 368 -0.31 -44.93 -20.06
CA THR A 368 0.52 -45.82 -20.87
C THR A 368 1.28 -45.04 -21.93
N VAL A 369 2.61 -45.11 -21.89
CA VAL A 369 3.49 -44.60 -22.96
C VAL A 369 3.78 -45.74 -23.93
N ALA A 370 3.14 -45.71 -25.09
CA ALA A 370 3.30 -46.75 -26.10
C ALA A 370 4.52 -46.50 -27.01
N THR A 371 4.82 -47.47 -27.87
CA THR A 371 5.96 -47.37 -28.80
C THR A 371 5.87 -46.11 -29.68
N GLY A 372 6.92 -45.28 -29.63
CA GLY A 372 6.99 -43.99 -30.32
C GLY A 372 6.42 -42.79 -29.55
N GLY A 373 5.74 -43.04 -28.43
CA GLY A 373 5.28 -42.00 -27.51
C GLY A 373 6.37 -41.57 -26.53
N VAL A 374 6.24 -40.33 -26.05
CA VAL A 374 7.14 -39.73 -25.05
C VAL A 374 6.32 -39.13 -23.93
N ALA A 375 6.64 -39.45 -22.68
CA ALA A 375 6.06 -38.78 -21.52
C ALA A 375 7.16 -38.31 -20.56
N ALA A 376 7.04 -37.07 -20.09
CA ALA A 376 7.92 -36.48 -19.09
C ALA A 376 7.08 -35.87 -17.97
N PHE A 377 7.39 -36.23 -16.73
CA PHE A 377 6.73 -35.72 -15.53
C PHE A 377 7.78 -35.09 -14.64
N HIS A 378 7.58 -33.83 -14.29
CA HIS A 378 8.46 -33.05 -13.45
C HIS A 378 7.66 -32.57 -12.25
N HIS A 379 8.16 -32.70 -11.03
CA HIS A 379 7.50 -32.12 -9.85
C HIS A 379 6.03 -32.56 -9.73
N THR A 380 5.78 -33.86 -9.93
CA THR A 380 4.45 -34.43 -10.16
C THR A 380 4.10 -35.53 -9.18
N ALA A 381 2.91 -35.45 -8.59
CA ALA A 381 2.38 -36.45 -7.67
C ALA A 381 1.30 -37.33 -8.34
N PHE A 382 1.31 -38.62 -8.02
CA PHE A 382 0.36 -39.62 -8.52
C PHE A 382 -0.32 -40.35 -7.37
N ARG A 383 -1.66 -40.43 -7.40
CA ARG A 383 -2.44 -41.16 -6.39
C ARG A 383 -3.50 -42.06 -7.00
N TYR A 384 -3.86 -43.14 -6.31
CA TYR A 384 -5.07 -43.95 -6.55
C TYR A 384 -5.20 -44.64 -7.93
N GLY A 385 -4.11 -44.82 -8.66
CA GLY A 385 -4.13 -45.50 -9.98
C GLY A 385 -3.93 -47.01 -9.90
N GLY A 386 -3.92 -47.69 -11.04
CA GLY A 386 -3.61 -49.12 -11.15
C GLY A 386 -4.82 -50.06 -11.08
N ALA A 387 -5.92 -49.74 -11.76
CA ALA A 387 -7.15 -50.55 -11.74
C ALA A 387 -6.95 -52.01 -12.22
N ARG A 388 -7.54 -52.99 -11.50
CA ARG A 388 -7.48 -54.43 -11.81
C ARG A 388 -8.41 -54.92 -12.95
N THR A 389 -9.16 -54.04 -13.61
CA THR A 389 -10.31 -54.46 -14.42
C THR A 389 -10.23 -54.08 -15.90
N ASN A 390 -10.76 -54.96 -16.77
CA ASN A 390 -11.05 -54.68 -18.18
C ASN A 390 -12.34 -53.85 -18.33
N TYR A 391 -12.46 -52.72 -17.62
CA TYR A 391 -13.53 -51.78 -17.97
C TYR A 391 -13.20 -51.24 -19.37
N ALA A 392 -13.96 -51.69 -20.36
CA ALA A 392 -13.97 -51.08 -21.68
C ALA A 392 -14.61 -49.70 -21.52
N TYR A 393 -13.82 -48.72 -21.08
CA TYR A 393 -14.23 -47.33 -21.07
C TYR A 393 -14.63 -46.95 -22.50
N ARG A 394 -15.93 -46.71 -22.70
CA ARG A 394 -16.45 -46.03 -23.88
C ARG A 394 -16.44 -44.55 -23.54
N CYS A 395 -15.56 -43.78 -24.17
CA CYS A 395 -15.73 -42.34 -24.22
C CYS A 395 -16.97 -42.03 -25.04
N ASP A 396 -17.77 -41.08 -24.61
CA ASP A 396 -18.91 -40.61 -25.40
C ASP A 396 -18.48 -39.91 -26.71
N PHE A 397 -17.18 -39.52 -26.85
CA PHE A 397 -16.70 -38.70 -27.97
C PHE A 397 -15.26 -38.96 -28.50
N GLY A 398 -14.75 -40.19 -28.64
CA GLY A 398 -13.47 -40.35 -29.37
C GLY A 398 -12.66 -41.65 -29.29
N LEU A 399 -11.35 -41.51 -29.57
CA LEU A 399 -10.32 -42.54 -29.64
C LEU A 399 -10.00 -43.12 -28.26
N CYS A 400 -10.80 -44.08 -27.82
CA CYS A 400 -10.49 -44.88 -26.64
C CYS A 400 -10.58 -46.37 -26.90
N GLY A 401 -9.65 -47.05 -26.26
CA GLY A 401 -9.53 -48.48 -26.18
C GLY A 401 -8.53 -48.77 -25.08
N TYR A 402 -8.76 -49.84 -24.33
CA TYR A 402 -7.84 -50.28 -23.31
C TYR A 402 -6.65 -50.96 -24.00
N PHE A 403 -5.46 -50.37 -23.92
CA PHE A 403 -4.29 -50.81 -24.69
C PHE A 403 -3.55 -51.97 -23.99
N ALA A 404 -3.31 -51.86 -22.68
CA ALA A 404 -2.61 -52.87 -21.89
C ALA A 404 -3.08 -52.85 -20.43
N VAL A 405 -3.27 -54.04 -19.85
CA VAL A 405 -3.70 -54.24 -18.46
C VAL A 405 -2.49 -54.39 -17.56
N THR A 406 -2.37 -53.45 -16.64
CA THR A 406 -1.39 -53.42 -15.57
C THR A 406 -2.05 -52.76 -14.36
N GLN A 407 -1.53 -53.07 -13.18
CA GLN A 407 -1.91 -52.43 -11.93
C GLN A 407 -0.95 -51.29 -11.55
N SER A 408 -0.18 -50.79 -12.51
CA SER A 408 0.72 -49.63 -12.33
C SER A 408 -0.01 -48.31 -12.53
N GLN A 409 0.44 -47.23 -11.90
CA GLN A 409 0.02 -45.87 -12.25
C GLN A 409 0.59 -45.45 -13.61
N LEU A 410 1.85 -45.79 -13.86
CA LEU A 410 2.55 -45.53 -15.13
C LEU A 410 3.02 -46.83 -15.78
N LEU A 411 2.73 -46.99 -17.07
CA LEU A 411 3.20 -48.09 -17.90
C LEU A 411 4.01 -47.56 -19.08
N ASN A 412 5.28 -47.92 -19.14
CA ASN A 412 6.06 -47.77 -20.38
C ASN A 412 5.99 -49.07 -21.20
N PHE A 413 5.40 -48.99 -22.40
CA PHE A 413 5.21 -50.11 -23.32
C PHE A 413 5.92 -49.83 -24.66
N GLY A 414 7.23 -49.63 -24.59
CA GLY A 414 8.07 -49.40 -25.77
C GLY A 414 8.37 -47.94 -26.11
N GLY A 415 7.95 -46.99 -25.26
CA GLY A 415 8.19 -45.55 -25.44
C GLY A 415 9.37 -45.01 -24.61
N THR A 416 9.38 -43.70 -24.42
CA THR A 416 10.32 -42.99 -23.53
C THR A 416 9.54 -42.35 -22.39
N LEU A 417 9.81 -42.79 -21.16
CA LEU A 417 9.18 -42.27 -19.95
C LEU A 417 10.25 -41.65 -19.05
N MET A 418 10.08 -40.40 -18.67
CA MET A 418 10.91 -39.72 -17.69
C MET A 418 10.05 -39.22 -16.53
N VAL A 419 10.51 -39.44 -15.31
CA VAL A 419 9.99 -38.80 -14.11
C VAL A 419 11.16 -38.19 -13.35
N ASP A 420 11.01 -36.93 -13.00
CA ASP A 420 11.95 -36.15 -12.21
C ASP A 420 11.16 -35.49 -11.07
N ASP A 421 11.63 -35.66 -9.84
CA ASP A 421 10.93 -35.26 -8.62
C ASP A 421 9.47 -35.74 -8.56
N GLY A 422 9.27 -37.06 -8.68
CA GLY A 422 7.95 -37.69 -8.61
C GLY A 422 7.53 -38.11 -7.20
N ARG A 423 6.22 -38.10 -6.91
CA ARG A 423 5.66 -38.63 -5.65
C ARG A 423 4.58 -39.65 -5.93
N PHE A 424 4.82 -40.92 -5.63
CA PHE A 424 3.87 -41.99 -5.89
C PHE A 424 3.31 -42.56 -4.59
N THR A 425 1.98 -42.68 -4.54
CA THR A 425 1.30 -43.31 -3.42
C THR A 425 -0.02 -43.98 -3.83
N SER A 426 -0.53 -44.85 -2.96
CA SER A 426 -1.90 -45.39 -3.02
C SER A 426 -2.23 -46.11 -4.33
N ALA A 427 -1.31 -46.92 -4.85
CA ALA A 427 -1.53 -47.78 -6.01
C ALA A 427 -1.00 -49.20 -5.74
N PRO A 428 -1.48 -50.24 -6.45
CA PRO A 428 -0.93 -51.58 -6.29
C PRO A 428 0.50 -51.68 -6.84
N THR A 429 0.82 -50.90 -7.88
CA THR A 429 2.16 -50.73 -8.43
C THR A 429 2.33 -49.28 -8.89
N HIS A 430 3.53 -48.72 -8.81
CA HIS A 430 3.77 -47.33 -9.24
C HIS A 430 4.16 -47.28 -10.72
N VAL A 431 5.23 -47.99 -11.12
CA VAL A 431 5.77 -47.93 -12.49
C VAL A 431 6.07 -49.32 -13.05
N ASP A 432 5.53 -49.63 -14.23
CA ASP A 432 5.88 -50.80 -15.01
C ASP A 432 6.66 -50.40 -16.28
N THR A 433 7.79 -51.07 -16.54
CA THR A 433 8.56 -50.95 -17.78
C THR A 433 8.52 -52.27 -18.54
N ASN A 434 7.77 -52.29 -19.64
CA ASN A 434 7.55 -53.45 -20.50
C ASN A 434 7.94 -53.12 -21.95
N GLY A 435 9.19 -52.71 -22.11
CA GLY A 435 9.80 -52.21 -23.34
C GLY A 435 10.08 -50.71 -23.29
N GLY A 436 11.02 -50.24 -24.11
CA GLY A 436 11.39 -48.82 -24.15
C GLY A 436 12.42 -48.46 -23.07
N ALA A 437 12.54 -47.17 -22.79
CA ALA A 437 13.44 -46.60 -21.79
C ALA A 437 12.67 -45.78 -20.77
N THR A 438 12.88 -46.09 -19.49
CA THR A 438 12.30 -45.38 -18.34
C THR A 438 13.43 -44.78 -17.50
N THR A 439 13.30 -43.49 -17.16
CA THR A 439 14.25 -42.76 -16.31
C THR A 439 13.50 -42.17 -15.12
N LEU A 440 14.00 -42.39 -13.91
CA LEU A 440 13.40 -41.91 -12.65
C LEU A 440 14.48 -41.19 -11.83
N VAL A 441 14.27 -39.93 -11.51
CA VAL A 441 15.24 -39.10 -10.76
C VAL A 441 14.54 -38.46 -9.57
N ASP A 442 15.20 -38.42 -8.42
CA ASP A 442 14.75 -37.74 -7.19
C ASP A 442 13.30 -38.07 -6.79
N THR A 443 12.87 -39.30 -7.10
CA THR A 443 11.47 -39.72 -6.98
C THR A 443 11.25 -40.54 -5.71
N ASP A 444 10.11 -40.34 -5.07
CA ASP A 444 9.72 -41.06 -3.85
C ASP A 444 8.51 -41.97 -4.08
N PHE A 445 8.57 -43.14 -3.47
CA PHE A 445 7.63 -44.24 -3.68
C PHE A 445 7.16 -44.82 -2.34
N THR A 446 5.90 -44.57 -1.97
CA THR A 446 5.33 -45.04 -0.69
C THR A 446 3.99 -45.76 -0.86
N GLY A 447 3.60 -46.64 0.07
CA GLY A 447 2.21 -47.11 0.17
C GLY A 447 1.71 -48.06 -0.94
N THR A 448 2.56 -48.93 -1.48
CA THR A 448 2.21 -49.97 -2.49
C THR A 448 1.96 -51.36 -1.90
N THR A 449 1.10 -52.19 -2.51
CA THR A 449 0.74 -53.55 -2.06
C THR A 449 1.34 -54.72 -2.87
N ASP A 450 1.62 -54.55 -4.18
CA ASP A 450 2.07 -55.64 -5.06
C ASP A 450 3.53 -55.45 -5.55
N GLY A 451 4.10 -54.23 -5.43
CA GLY A 451 5.50 -53.89 -5.71
C GLY A 451 5.68 -52.41 -6.14
N VAL A 452 6.88 -51.82 -6.01
CA VAL A 452 7.11 -50.41 -6.42
C VAL A 452 7.37 -50.32 -7.93
N GLN A 453 8.27 -51.15 -8.47
CA GLN A 453 8.65 -51.13 -9.88
C GLN A 453 8.79 -52.55 -10.48
N ASN A 454 8.24 -52.76 -11.69
CA ASN A 454 8.50 -53.98 -12.48
C ASN A 454 9.20 -53.65 -13.81
N VAL A 455 10.33 -54.29 -14.07
CA VAL A 455 11.05 -54.21 -15.34
C VAL A 455 10.95 -55.55 -16.05
N ILE A 456 9.95 -55.67 -16.93
CA ILE A 456 9.61 -56.90 -17.66
C ILE A 456 10.46 -57.04 -18.92
N ALA A 457 10.68 -55.92 -19.62
CA ALA A 457 11.50 -55.79 -20.82
C ALA A 457 11.95 -54.31 -20.96
N GLY A 458 13.02 -54.03 -21.70
CA GLY A 458 13.55 -52.66 -21.86
C GLY A 458 14.56 -52.26 -20.79
N SER A 459 14.75 -50.95 -20.60
CA SER A 459 15.72 -50.38 -19.66
C SER A 459 15.08 -49.43 -18.64
N LEU A 460 15.52 -49.55 -17.39
CA LEU A 460 15.25 -48.62 -16.30
C LEU A 460 16.55 -48.00 -15.81
N ASP A 461 16.62 -46.67 -15.77
CA ASP A 461 17.67 -45.92 -15.08
C ASP A 461 17.04 -45.13 -13.93
N MET A 462 17.56 -45.26 -12.70
CA MET A 462 17.03 -44.59 -11.51
C MET A 462 18.16 -44.10 -10.59
N GLU A 463 18.07 -42.85 -10.14
CA GLU A 463 19.04 -42.20 -9.24
C GLU A 463 18.34 -41.22 -8.29
N GLY A 464 18.95 -40.94 -7.12
CA GLY A 464 18.49 -39.96 -6.15
C GLY A 464 17.14 -40.26 -5.49
N SER A 465 16.56 -41.43 -5.78
CA SER A 465 15.18 -41.78 -5.45
C SER A 465 15.08 -42.52 -4.10
N SER A 466 13.91 -42.44 -3.48
CA SER A 466 13.58 -43.10 -2.22
C SER A 466 12.60 -44.26 -2.41
N ILE A 467 12.95 -45.42 -1.85
CA ILE A 467 12.09 -46.60 -1.74
C ILE A 467 12.10 -47.03 -0.27
N ASP A 468 11.38 -46.30 0.55
CA ASP A 468 11.14 -46.58 1.95
C ASP A 468 9.64 -46.52 2.25
N ASP A 469 9.15 -47.30 3.22
CA ASP A 469 7.71 -47.46 3.49
C ASP A 469 6.89 -48.21 2.40
N ILE A 470 7.44 -49.33 1.93
CA ILE A 470 6.68 -50.35 1.21
C ILE A 470 5.97 -51.29 2.19
N LEU A 471 4.73 -51.71 1.90
CA LEU A 471 4.02 -52.66 2.76
C LEU A 471 4.81 -53.95 2.94
N LEU A 472 4.91 -54.42 4.19
CA LEU A 472 5.64 -55.64 4.60
C LEU A 472 5.36 -56.82 3.66
N GLY A 473 6.41 -57.28 2.95
CA GLY A 473 6.34 -58.41 2.00
C GLY A 473 6.31 -58.01 0.53
N SER A 474 6.27 -56.72 0.21
CA SER A 474 6.33 -56.22 -1.17
C SER A 474 7.77 -56.17 -1.70
N THR A 475 7.95 -56.35 -3.01
CA THR A 475 9.24 -56.17 -3.69
C THR A 475 9.41 -54.71 -4.11
N GLY A 476 10.55 -54.09 -3.78
CA GLY A 476 10.85 -52.73 -4.24
C GLY A 476 11.07 -52.70 -5.75
N LEU A 477 11.93 -53.57 -6.26
CA LEU A 477 12.23 -53.66 -7.69
C LEU A 477 12.24 -55.12 -8.17
N ASN A 478 11.41 -55.44 -9.17
CA ASN A 478 11.43 -56.74 -9.85
C ASN A 478 12.02 -56.60 -11.26
N VAL A 479 13.11 -57.30 -11.57
CA VAL A 479 13.77 -57.29 -12.88
C VAL A 479 13.73 -58.68 -13.52
N ARG A 480 13.00 -58.81 -14.63
CA ARG A 480 12.89 -60.08 -15.36
C ARG A 480 14.07 -60.33 -16.27
N SER A 481 14.31 -61.62 -16.55
CA SER A 481 15.37 -62.06 -17.47
C SER A 481 15.20 -61.44 -18.86
N GLY A 482 16.20 -60.66 -19.30
CA GLY A 482 16.22 -59.95 -20.58
C GLY A 482 15.95 -58.44 -20.50
N ALA A 483 15.63 -57.91 -19.31
CA ALA A 483 15.60 -56.48 -19.03
C ALA A 483 16.94 -55.98 -18.42
N SER A 484 17.15 -54.66 -18.41
CA SER A 484 18.29 -54.04 -17.73
C SER A 484 17.82 -52.96 -16.76
N ALA A 485 18.36 -52.95 -15.55
CA ALA A 485 18.08 -51.92 -14.54
C ALA A 485 19.40 -51.36 -13.95
N THR A 486 19.59 -50.05 -14.09
CA THR A 486 20.66 -49.28 -13.44
C THR A 486 20.01 -48.39 -12.39
N VAL A 487 20.10 -48.78 -11.12
CA VAL A 487 19.39 -48.16 -9.99
C VAL A 487 20.37 -47.73 -8.88
N VAL A 488 21.41 -46.98 -9.27
CA VAL A 488 22.48 -46.52 -8.38
C VAL A 488 22.10 -45.21 -7.68
N GLY A 489 22.68 -44.96 -6.50
CA GLY A 489 22.47 -43.70 -5.78
C GLY A 489 21.06 -43.52 -5.21
N ASN A 490 20.37 -44.61 -4.87
CA ASN A 490 19.02 -44.58 -4.30
C ASN A 490 18.99 -45.03 -2.84
N TRP A 491 17.98 -44.60 -2.08
CA TRP A 491 17.69 -45.06 -0.73
C TRP A 491 16.68 -46.20 -0.76
N TRP A 492 16.96 -47.27 -0.01
CA TRP A 492 16.14 -48.48 0.02
C TRP A 492 15.49 -48.70 1.40
N GLY A 493 15.36 -47.65 2.21
CA GLY A 493 14.85 -47.75 3.59
C GLY A 493 15.88 -48.24 4.62
N SER A 494 17.13 -48.47 4.22
CA SER A 494 18.21 -48.84 5.14
C SER A 494 19.60 -48.41 4.66
N ALA A 495 20.45 -48.01 5.61
CA ALA A 495 21.86 -47.68 5.40
C ALA A 495 22.67 -48.86 4.85
N ASN A 496 22.22 -50.10 5.11
CA ASN A 496 22.87 -51.30 4.57
C ASN A 496 22.43 -51.62 3.13
N GLY A 497 21.55 -50.79 2.54
CA GLY A 497 21.09 -50.92 1.16
C GLY A 497 20.03 -51.99 0.96
N PRO A 498 19.71 -52.32 -0.31
CA PRO A 498 18.62 -53.23 -0.64
C PRO A 498 18.90 -54.67 -0.22
N THR A 499 17.83 -55.40 0.08
CA THR A 499 17.90 -56.85 0.23
C THR A 499 18.07 -57.49 -1.14
N HIS A 500 19.24 -58.07 -1.41
CA HIS A 500 19.56 -58.75 -2.67
C HIS A 500 20.58 -59.88 -2.42
N PRO A 501 20.57 -61.01 -3.17
CA PRO A 501 21.57 -62.08 -3.00
C PRO A 501 23.03 -61.62 -3.09
N GLY A 502 23.29 -60.55 -3.85
CA GLY A 502 24.60 -59.90 -3.97
C GLY A 502 24.95 -58.92 -2.83
N ASN A 503 24.03 -58.64 -1.90
CA ASN A 503 24.22 -57.75 -0.74
C ASN A 503 23.88 -58.50 0.57
N ILE A 504 24.81 -59.29 1.09
CA ILE A 504 24.60 -60.25 2.20
C ILE A 504 24.14 -59.57 3.51
N GLY A 505 24.38 -58.27 3.69
CA GLY A 505 23.98 -57.50 4.89
C GLY A 505 22.84 -56.50 4.68
N GLY A 506 22.29 -56.40 3.47
CA GLY A 506 21.20 -55.48 3.16
C GLY A 506 19.89 -55.91 3.80
N ASP A 507 19.20 -54.96 4.42
CA ASP A 507 17.92 -55.12 5.11
C ASP A 507 16.86 -54.09 4.65
N GLY A 508 17.16 -53.32 3.60
CA GLY A 508 16.20 -52.46 2.91
C GLY A 508 15.28 -53.20 1.96
N ALA A 509 14.52 -52.44 1.15
CA ALA A 509 13.59 -52.94 0.15
C ALA A 509 14.24 -53.98 -0.81
N VAL A 510 13.44 -54.97 -1.20
CA VAL A 510 13.93 -56.15 -1.96
C VAL A 510 14.13 -55.79 -3.43
N ILE A 511 15.28 -56.18 -3.98
CA ILE A 511 15.50 -56.31 -5.41
C ILE A 511 15.41 -57.80 -5.78
N ASP A 512 14.48 -58.15 -6.66
CA ASP A 512 14.30 -59.49 -7.21
C ASP A 512 14.69 -59.50 -8.70
N GLY A 513 15.90 -60.00 -9.00
CA GLY A 513 16.46 -60.03 -10.36
C GLY A 513 17.81 -59.34 -10.49
N ASP A 514 18.38 -59.34 -11.69
CA ASP A 514 19.71 -58.76 -11.95
C ASP A 514 19.61 -57.23 -12.16
N ALA A 515 20.14 -56.44 -11.22
CA ALA A 515 20.21 -54.97 -11.30
C ALA A 515 21.57 -54.43 -10.85
N SER A 516 21.98 -53.27 -11.38
CA SER A 516 23.13 -52.51 -10.86
C SER A 516 22.65 -51.51 -9.82
N TYR A 517 22.94 -51.73 -8.54
CA TYR A 517 22.41 -50.94 -7.41
C TYR A 517 23.50 -50.36 -6.49
N THR A 518 24.78 -50.46 -6.88
CA THR A 518 25.92 -49.95 -6.12
C THR A 518 26.59 -48.78 -6.84
N PRO A 519 26.88 -47.65 -6.15
CA PRO A 519 26.59 -47.36 -4.74
C PRO A 519 25.07 -47.16 -4.46
N TRP A 520 24.68 -47.26 -3.19
CA TRP A 520 23.36 -46.85 -2.66
C TRP A 520 23.54 -45.74 -1.60
N LEU A 521 22.47 -45.03 -1.25
CA LEU A 521 22.50 -43.98 -0.23
C LEU A 521 22.49 -44.58 1.18
N SER A 522 23.28 -44.00 2.10
CA SER A 522 23.33 -44.44 3.51
C SER A 522 22.26 -43.82 4.40
N GLU A 523 21.55 -42.83 3.89
CA GLU A 523 20.42 -42.14 4.53
C GLU A 523 19.38 -41.78 3.45
N ALA A 524 18.16 -41.48 3.88
CA ALA A 524 17.11 -41.03 2.97
C ALA A 524 17.52 -39.71 2.29
N PRO A 525 17.31 -39.55 0.97
CA PRO A 525 17.51 -38.28 0.30
C PRO A 525 16.54 -37.23 0.87
N ASP A 526 17.00 -35.99 0.98
CA ASP A 526 16.16 -34.86 1.38
C ASP A 526 15.28 -34.46 0.19
N LEU A 527 14.08 -35.01 0.18
CA LEU A 527 13.14 -34.88 -0.91
C LEU A 527 11.94 -34.05 -0.44
N GLU A 528 11.63 -32.97 -1.16
CA GLU A 528 10.58 -32.05 -0.76
C GLU A 528 9.19 -32.70 -0.73
N ALA A 529 8.41 -32.41 0.32
CA ALA A 529 7.03 -32.88 0.41
C ALA A 529 6.15 -32.15 -0.62
N PRO A 530 5.19 -32.85 -1.25
CA PRO A 530 4.34 -32.21 -2.25
C PRO A 530 3.42 -31.14 -1.67
N VAL A 531 3.60 -29.89 -2.14
CA VAL A 531 2.77 -28.74 -1.81
C VAL A 531 1.71 -28.56 -2.90
N PHE A 532 0.47 -28.91 -2.58
CA PHE A 532 -0.67 -28.67 -3.46
C PHE A 532 -1.33 -27.35 -3.10
N VAL A 533 -1.55 -26.53 -4.11
CA VAL A 533 -2.41 -25.36 -3.98
C VAL A 533 -3.73 -25.72 -4.66
N GLN A 534 -4.85 -25.43 -3.99
CA GLN A 534 -6.17 -25.61 -4.58
C GLN A 534 -6.27 -24.79 -5.88
N PRO A 535 -7.09 -25.23 -6.86
CA PRO A 535 -7.43 -24.40 -8.01
C PRO A 535 -7.87 -23.01 -7.57
N ALA A 536 -7.59 -22.00 -8.40
CA ALA A 536 -7.90 -20.61 -8.07
C ALA A 536 -9.41 -20.44 -7.80
N THR A 537 -9.77 -20.26 -6.53
CA THR A 537 -11.10 -19.87 -6.07
C THR A 537 -11.09 -18.38 -5.77
N THR A 538 -12.16 -17.68 -6.15
CA THR A 538 -12.27 -16.22 -5.92
C THR A 538 -13.62 -15.85 -5.36
N THR A 539 -13.69 -14.68 -4.71
CA THR A 539 -14.99 -14.01 -4.59
C THR A 539 -15.35 -13.51 -5.98
N LEU A 540 -16.30 -14.20 -6.61
CA LEU A 540 -16.62 -13.93 -8.00
C LEU A 540 -17.16 -12.51 -8.16
N ARG A 541 -16.88 -11.90 -9.32
CA ARG A 541 -17.57 -10.68 -9.77
C ARG A 541 -19.08 -10.88 -9.61
N ALA A 542 -19.76 -9.93 -8.98
CA ALA A 542 -21.22 -9.93 -8.92
C ALA A 542 -21.81 -9.86 -10.36
N PRO A 543 -22.95 -10.53 -10.64
CA PRO A 543 -23.67 -10.37 -11.90
C PRO A 543 -23.80 -8.89 -12.26
N ILE A 544 -23.79 -8.55 -13.55
CA ILE A 544 -24.27 -7.27 -14.05
C ILE A 544 -25.62 -7.00 -13.38
N ALA A 545 -25.63 -6.02 -12.47
CA ALA A 545 -26.87 -5.55 -11.88
C ALA A 545 -27.79 -5.15 -13.02
N THR A 546 -28.97 -5.77 -13.10
CA THR A 546 -30.04 -5.30 -13.98
C THR A 546 -30.18 -3.80 -13.74
N THR A 547 -30.05 -2.98 -14.79
CA THR A 547 -30.08 -1.51 -14.70
C THR A 547 -31.07 -1.07 -13.63
N PRO A 548 -30.62 -0.45 -12.53
CA PRO A 548 -31.53 0.16 -11.59
C PRO A 548 -32.37 1.17 -12.37
N PRO A 549 -33.68 1.29 -12.10
CA PRO A 549 -34.50 2.31 -12.73
C PRO A 549 -33.83 3.68 -12.57
N ALA A 550 -33.78 4.47 -13.64
CA ALA A 550 -33.19 5.82 -13.61
C ALA A 550 -33.73 6.58 -12.38
N CYS A 551 -32.83 6.90 -11.47
CA CYS A 551 -33.18 7.63 -10.26
C CYS A 551 -33.76 9.00 -10.68
N THR A 552 -34.91 9.37 -10.12
CA THR A 552 -35.63 10.61 -10.48
C THR A 552 -35.67 11.64 -9.34
N GLU A 553 -35.30 11.26 -8.11
CA GLU A 553 -35.16 12.15 -6.94
C GLU A 553 -33.91 11.75 -6.12
N ASN A 554 -33.10 12.73 -5.67
CA ASN A 554 -31.95 12.54 -4.77
C ASN A 554 -30.92 11.50 -5.24
N CYS A 555 -30.44 11.65 -6.48
CA CYS A 555 -29.55 10.71 -7.16
C CYS A 555 -28.08 11.00 -6.85
N ASN A 556 -27.70 10.81 -5.59
CA ASN A 556 -26.31 10.98 -5.16
C ASN A 556 -25.61 9.61 -5.14
N SER A 557 -24.37 9.60 -5.59
CA SER A 557 -23.51 8.41 -5.58
C SER A 557 -23.13 8.01 -4.15
N ASN A 558 -22.83 6.72 -3.95
CA ASN A 558 -22.27 6.27 -2.67
C ASN A 558 -20.83 6.77 -2.52
N VAL A 559 -20.29 6.75 -1.31
CA VAL A 559 -18.95 7.31 -1.03
C VAL A 559 -17.95 6.23 -0.65
N LEU A 560 -16.82 6.18 -1.36
CA LEU A 560 -15.64 5.40 -0.95
C LEU A 560 -14.62 6.38 -0.35
N PHE A 561 -14.30 6.21 0.93
CA PHE A 561 -13.29 7.03 1.60
C PHE A 561 -11.96 6.27 1.74
N LEU A 562 -10.89 6.87 1.21
CA LEU A 562 -9.51 6.40 1.35
C LEU A 562 -8.74 7.33 2.31
N PRO A 563 -8.35 6.85 3.50
CA PRO A 563 -7.65 7.66 4.51
C PRO A 563 -6.22 8.04 4.07
N GLY A 564 -5.50 8.81 4.91
CA GLY A 564 -4.10 9.17 4.66
C GLY A 564 -3.07 8.09 5.06
N LEU A 565 -1.79 8.40 4.87
CA LEU A 565 -0.69 7.58 5.39
C LEU A 565 -0.84 7.46 6.91
N GLN A 566 -0.60 6.28 7.48
CA GLN A 566 -0.70 6.03 8.93
C GLN A 566 -2.09 6.27 9.54
N ALA A 567 -3.12 6.50 8.74
CA ALA A 567 -4.46 6.80 9.23
C ALA A 567 -5.40 5.58 9.22
N SER A 568 -4.83 4.38 9.12
CA SER A 568 -5.48 3.10 9.45
C SER A 568 -4.76 2.47 10.65
N ARG A 569 -5.53 1.98 11.63
CA ARG A 569 -4.96 1.28 12.79
C ARG A 569 -4.46 -0.10 12.37
N LEU A 570 -3.27 -0.47 12.85
CA LEU A 570 -2.64 -1.77 12.59
C LEU A 570 -2.60 -2.59 13.87
N TYR A 571 -2.89 -3.87 13.74
CA TYR A 571 -3.07 -4.80 14.85
C TYR A 571 -2.33 -6.11 14.62
N GLU A 572 -2.09 -6.84 15.70
CA GLU A 572 -1.60 -8.22 15.69
C GLU A 572 -2.51 -9.12 16.57
N PRO A 573 -2.80 -10.37 16.18
CA PRO A 573 -3.54 -11.32 17.01
C PRO A 573 -2.76 -11.71 18.26
N THR A 574 -3.45 -11.77 19.41
CA THR A 574 -2.87 -12.25 20.67
C THR A 574 -3.77 -13.25 21.38
N PRO A 575 -3.24 -14.11 22.27
CA PRO A 575 -4.06 -14.99 23.10
C PRO A 575 -5.09 -14.16 23.88
N CYS A 576 -6.37 -14.50 23.73
CA CYS A 576 -7.45 -13.76 24.35
C CYS A 576 -7.30 -13.69 25.87
N ASP A 577 -7.27 -12.46 26.41
CA ASP A 577 -7.31 -12.17 27.84
C ASP A 577 -8.48 -11.22 28.20
N GLU A 578 -8.46 -10.64 29.41
CA GLU A 578 -9.51 -9.72 29.88
C GLU A 578 -9.56 -8.39 29.08
N TYR A 579 -8.52 -8.09 28.31
CA TYR A 579 -8.35 -6.83 27.57
C TYR A 579 -8.54 -6.98 26.05
N GLY A 580 -8.64 -8.21 25.53
CA GLY A 580 -8.95 -8.47 24.11
C GLY A 580 -8.20 -9.66 23.54
N CYS A 581 -8.32 -9.85 22.23
CA CYS A 581 -7.61 -10.90 21.46
C CYS A 581 -6.66 -10.31 20.40
N THR A 582 -6.41 -9.00 20.45
CA THR A 582 -5.54 -8.28 19.51
C THR A 582 -4.77 -7.19 20.24
N TRP A 583 -3.53 -6.96 19.84
CA TRP A 583 -2.74 -5.80 20.25
C TRP A 583 -2.76 -4.75 19.15
N ARG A 584 -2.94 -3.50 19.52
CA ARG A 584 -2.83 -2.36 18.61
C ARG A 584 -1.35 -2.00 18.47
N LEU A 585 -0.79 -2.27 17.29
CA LEU A 585 0.58 -1.88 16.93
C LEU A 585 0.65 -0.40 16.51
N TRP A 586 -0.42 0.08 15.89
CA TRP A 586 -0.59 1.47 15.48
C TRP A 586 -1.99 1.96 15.87
N GLU A 587 -2.17 3.01 16.66
CA GLU A 587 -1.28 4.16 16.92
C GLU A 587 -0.16 3.85 17.94
N PRO A 588 1.06 4.39 17.75
CA PRO A 588 2.26 3.91 18.44
C PRO A 588 2.17 4.23 19.94
N ALA A 589 2.23 3.21 20.78
CA ALA A 589 2.33 3.36 22.24
C ALA A 589 3.78 3.16 22.75
N GLY A 590 4.74 3.06 21.84
CA GLY A 590 6.16 2.82 22.14
C GLY A 590 6.89 2.14 20.97
N ASP A 591 8.19 2.37 20.86
CA ASP A 591 9.05 1.82 19.81
C ASP A 591 8.98 0.29 19.67
N VAL A 592 8.76 -0.44 20.76
CA VAL A 592 8.70 -1.91 20.75
C VAL A 592 7.56 -2.40 19.84
N LEU A 593 6.41 -1.73 19.87
CA LEU A 593 5.27 -2.09 19.02
C LEU A 593 5.48 -1.68 17.56
N VAL A 594 6.19 -0.57 17.33
CA VAL A 594 6.51 -0.10 15.98
C VAL A 594 7.53 -1.01 15.29
N ARG A 595 8.46 -1.62 16.04
CA ARG A 595 9.40 -2.62 15.50
C ARG A 595 8.70 -3.87 14.95
N GLU A 596 7.50 -4.21 15.43
CA GLU A 596 6.66 -5.27 14.86
C GLU A 596 6.07 -4.91 13.50
N LEU A 597 6.13 -3.64 13.10
CA LEU A 597 5.66 -3.17 11.79
C LEU A 597 6.76 -3.14 10.72
N PHE A 598 7.99 -3.52 11.07
CA PHE A 598 9.14 -3.48 10.17
C PHE A 598 8.95 -4.35 8.93
N LEU A 599 9.67 -3.95 7.88
CA LEU A 599 9.69 -4.61 6.60
C LEU A 599 11.12 -5.03 6.28
N THR A 600 11.27 -6.14 5.59
CA THR A 600 12.55 -6.60 5.01
C THR A 600 13.00 -5.65 3.89
N GLU A 601 14.25 -5.79 3.45
CA GLU A 601 14.83 -4.96 2.36
C GLU A 601 14.01 -5.01 1.05
N ASP A 602 13.27 -6.09 0.81
CA ASP A 602 12.38 -6.23 -0.34
C ASP A 602 10.94 -5.74 -0.09
N GLY A 603 10.67 -5.14 1.07
CA GLY A 603 9.38 -4.56 1.43
C GLY A 603 8.35 -5.57 1.95
N THR A 604 8.77 -6.76 2.40
CA THR A 604 7.86 -7.77 2.98
C THR A 604 7.78 -7.65 4.51
N SER A 605 6.59 -7.87 5.09
CA SER A 605 6.38 -7.75 6.55
C SER A 605 7.21 -8.77 7.31
N THR A 606 7.98 -8.31 8.31
CA THR A 606 8.70 -9.21 9.23
C THR A 606 7.75 -9.93 10.18
N ASN A 607 6.57 -9.35 10.41
CA ASN A 607 5.50 -9.92 11.21
C ASN A 607 4.32 -10.37 10.31
N GLU A 608 4.01 -11.67 10.35
CA GLU A 608 2.95 -12.30 9.54
C GLU A 608 1.53 -12.12 10.11
N GLY A 609 1.39 -11.56 11.32
CA GLY A 609 0.12 -11.32 12.00
C GLY A 609 -0.50 -9.95 11.71
N VAL A 610 0.22 -9.03 11.07
CA VAL A 610 -0.24 -7.65 10.90
C VAL A 610 -1.50 -7.55 10.04
N HIS A 611 -2.52 -6.88 10.55
CA HIS A 611 -3.78 -6.62 9.87
C HIS A 611 -4.37 -5.25 10.27
N THR A 612 -5.34 -4.77 9.51
CA THR A 612 -6.07 -3.52 9.81
C THR A 612 -7.57 -3.76 9.90
N SER A 613 -8.29 -2.94 10.67
CA SER A 613 -9.75 -3.12 10.87
C SER A 613 -10.54 -1.81 10.79
N ASP A 614 -9.89 -0.67 10.98
CA ASP A 614 -10.53 0.63 11.10
C ASP A 614 -9.57 1.78 10.78
N VAL A 615 -10.16 2.92 10.42
CA VAL A 615 -9.45 4.19 10.21
C VAL A 615 -9.33 4.94 11.53
N VAL A 616 -8.34 5.83 11.64
CA VAL A 616 -8.17 6.68 12.82
C VAL A 616 -9.24 7.78 12.82
N ASP A 617 -10.21 7.65 13.72
CA ASP A 617 -11.23 8.65 14.00
C ASP A 617 -10.72 9.72 14.98
N GLU A 618 -10.43 9.34 16.23
CA GLU A 618 -9.84 10.16 17.28
C GLU A 618 -8.49 9.54 17.71
N ALA A 619 -7.44 10.37 17.80
CA ALA A 619 -6.13 9.86 18.16
C ALA A 619 -6.10 9.30 19.60
N PHE A 620 -5.64 8.07 19.81
CA PHE A 620 -5.64 7.33 21.08
C PHE A 620 -6.98 7.20 21.83
N GLY A 621 -8.10 7.67 21.24
CA GLY A 621 -9.43 7.72 21.88
C GLY A 621 -9.58 8.80 22.97
N PHE A 622 -8.68 9.78 23.00
CA PHE A 622 -8.78 10.99 23.85
C PHE A 622 -7.94 12.18 23.31
N GLY A 623 -7.29 12.01 22.17
CA GLY A 623 -6.45 12.99 21.49
C GLY A 623 -7.24 13.78 20.44
N PRO A 624 -6.56 14.49 19.51
CA PRO A 624 -7.25 15.27 18.49
C PRO A 624 -8.05 14.38 17.52
N ASN A 625 -9.20 14.90 17.10
CA ASN A 625 -10.00 14.31 16.03
C ASN A 625 -9.23 14.39 14.71
N ILE A 626 -9.15 13.25 14.01
CA ILE A 626 -8.53 13.12 12.69
C ILE A 626 -9.62 13.02 11.62
N TYR A 627 -10.53 12.05 11.76
CA TYR A 627 -11.68 11.88 10.85
C TYR A 627 -13.03 11.79 11.57
N GLU A 628 -13.09 11.90 12.90
CA GLU A 628 -14.32 11.71 13.68
C GLU A 628 -15.51 12.50 13.11
N THR A 629 -15.38 13.81 12.92
CA THR A 629 -16.52 14.62 12.47
C THR A 629 -16.82 14.47 10.97
N PHE A 630 -15.84 14.03 10.18
CA PHE A 630 -16.06 13.63 8.79
C PHE A 630 -16.86 12.32 8.70
N ILE A 631 -16.48 11.31 9.49
CA ILE A 631 -17.18 10.03 9.62
C ILE A 631 -18.63 10.27 10.06
N ASP A 632 -18.83 11.11 11.07
CA ASP A 632 -20.18 11.53 11.52
C ASP A 632 -20.98 12.18 10.41
N SER A 633 -20.35 13.06 9.61
CA SER A 633 -21.02 13.72 8.48
C SER A 633 -21.47 12.73 7.41
N MET A 634 -20.67 11.69 7.13
CA MET A 634 -21.04 10.63 6.19
C MET A 634 -22.13 9.71 6.76
N ASN A 635 -22.06 9.39 8.06
CA ASN A 635 -23.11 8.66 8.77
C ASN A 635 -24.44 9.42 8.75
N GLU A 636 -24.41 10.74 8.93
CA GLU A 636 -25.58 11.61 8.83
C GLU A 636 -26.17 11.51 7.41
N LEU A 637 -25.37 11.71 6.35
CA LEU A 637 -25.83 11.63 4.96
C LEU A 637 -26.47 10.28 4.61
N ARG A 638 -25.93 9.18 5.13
CA ARG A 638 -26.52 7.84 5.00
C ARG A 638 -27.84 7.73 5.77
N SER A 639 -27.87 8.18 7.02
CA SER A 639 -29.06 8.09 7.88
C SER A 639 -30.24 8.94 7.37
N GLU A 640 -29.96 10.06 6.71
CA GLU A 640 -30.94 10.92 6.04
C GLU A 640 -31.42 10.36 4.70
N GLY A 641 -30.75 9.32 4.17
CA GLY A 641 -31.01 8.78 2.85
C GLY A 641 -30.54 9.69 1.71
N THR A 642 -29.61 10.61 1.99
CA THR A 642 -28.96 11.45 0.97
C THR A 642 -28.06 10.62 0.07
N ILE A 643 -27.31 9.67 0.65
CA ILE A 643 -26.63 8.56 -0.03
C ILE A 643 -27.16 7.24 0.52
N GLU A 644 -27.04 6.14 -0.23
CA GLU A 644 -27.48 4.82 0.28
C GLU A 644 -26.46 4.22 1.25
N ASP A 645 -25.18 4.37 0.94
CA ASP A 645 -24.10 3.82 1.75
C ASP A 645 -22.77 4.54 1.52
N TRP A 646 -21.84 4.30 2.44
CA TRP A 646 -20.46 4.72 2.30
C TRP A 646 -19.51 3.74 3.02
N ALA A 647 -18.21 3.81 2.73
CA ALA A 647 -17.22 3.01 3.44
C ALA A 647 -15.95 3.82 3.77
N ALA A 648 -15.59 3.88 5.05
CA ALA A 648 -14.24 4.18 5.48
C ALA A 648 -13.39 2.93 5.24
N THR A 649 -12.42 3.00 4.31
CA THR A 649 -11.73 1.83 3.78
C THR A 649 -10.30 1.79 4.31
N PRO A 650 -10.03 1.09 5.43
CA PRO A 650 -8.69 1.00 5.98
C PRO A 650 -7.80 0.11 5.11
N TYR A 651 -6.53 0.44 5.08
CA TYR A 651 -5.51 -0.31 4.36
C TYR A 651 -4.18 -0.30 5.13
N ASP A 652 -3.34 -1.30 4.85
CA ASP A 652 -1.99 -1.32 5.41
C ASP A 652 -1.11 -0.32 4.68
N TRP A 653 -0.94 0.85 5.31
CA TRP A 653 -0.26 2.01 4.75
C TRP A 653 1.24 1.82 4.60
N ARG A 654 1.81 0.68 4.99
CA ARG A 654 3.24 0.39 4.82
C ARG A 654 3.59 0.04 3.36
N PHE A 655 2.63 -0.50 2.61
CA PHE A 655 2.85 -1.02 1.26
C PHE A 655 2.67 0.02 0.15
N SER A 656 3.16 -0.31 -1.05
CA SER A 656 2.99 0.51 -2.25
C SER A 656 1.52 0.62 -2.66
N PRO A 657 1.11 1.64 -3.45
CA PRO A 657 -0.25 1.76 -3.94
C PRO A 657 -0.72 0.52 -4.71
N GLN A 658 0.15 -0.10 -5.52
CA GLN A 658 -0.15 -1.30 -6.28
C GLN A 658 -0.41 -2.52 -5.39
N GLU A 659 0.43 -2.70 -4.37
CA GLU A 659 0.24 -3.79 -3.41
C GLU A 659 -1.06 -3.61 -2.64
N ILE A 660 -1.35 -2.39 -2.17
CA ILE A 660 -2.61 -2.08 -1.48
C ILE A 660 -3.82 -2.44 -2.35
N LEU A 661 -3.77 -2.16 -3.66
CA LEU A 661 -4.87 -2.44 -4.59
C LEU A 661 -4.96 -3.90 -5.05
N ARG A 662 -3.91 -4.70 -4.85
CA ARG A 662 -3.86 -6.13 -5.20
C ARG A 662 -3.94 -7.06 -3.99
N ARG A 663 -3.97 -6.50 -2.77
CA ARG A 663 -4.02 -7.23 -1.49
C ARG A 663 -5.30 -6.88 -0.72
N GLY A 664 -5.40 -7.30 0.54
CA GLY A 664 -6.53 -7.02 1.40
C GLY A 664 -7.51 -8.19 1.46
N ILE A 665 -7.12 -9.26 2.13
CA ILE A 665 -7.95 -10.44 2.41
C ILE A 665 -8.76 -10.16 3.67
N PRO A 666 -10.11 -10.16 3.62
CA PRO A 666 -10.93 -10.05 4.81
C PRO A 666 -10.69 -11.23 5.77
N LEU A 667 -10.47 -10.91 7.04
CA LEU A 667 -10.37 -11.83 8.16
C LEU A 667 -11.61 -11.68 9.06
N PRO A 668 -11.92 -12.64 9.96
CA PRO A 668 -13.04 -12.51 10.89
C PRO A 668 -13.04 -11.22 11.72
N ASN A 669 -11.84 -10.69 12.04
CA ASN A 669 -11.66 -9.50 12.89
C ASN A 669 -10.80 -8.40 12.24
N GLY A 670 -10.68 -8.36 10.91
CA GLY A 670 -9.87 -7.36 10.22
C GLY A 670 -9.61 -7.67 8.75
N ILE A 671 -8.55 -7.11 8.18
CA ILE A 671 -8.16 -7.24 6.78
C ILE A 671 -6.63 -7.38 6.74
N SER A 672 -6.12 -8.46 6.14
CA SER A 672 -4.69 -8.65 5.94
C SER A 672 -4.26 -8.19 4.56
N TYR A 673 -3.22 -7.35 4.50
CA TYR A 673 -2.59 -6.90 3.27
C TYR A 673 -1.21 -7.54 3.07
N LEU A 674 -0.95 -8.68 3.71
CA LEU A 674 0.36 -9.33 3.65
C LEU A 674 0.57 -10.13 2.36
N THR A 675 -0.51 -10.63 1.76
CA THR A 675 -0.45 -11.44 0.54
C THR A 675 -1.40 -10.92 -0.55
N PRO A 676 -1.02 -11.05 -1.84
CA PRO A 676 -1.91 -10.79 -2.97
C PRO A 676 -3.20 -11.62 -2.92
N THR A 677 -4.29 -11.04 -3.40
CA THR A 677 -5.57 -11.71 -3.54
C THR A 677 -6.22 -11.36 -4.87
N GLU A 678 -6.96 -12.31 -5.43
CA GLU A 678 -7.77 -12.09 -6.63
C GLU A 678 -9.06 -11.30 -6.32
N SER A 679 -9.33 -11.05 -5.03
CA SER A 679 -10.46 -10.24 -4.56
C SER A 679 -10.01 -9.14 -3.59
N PRO A 680 -9.27 -8.13 -4.07
CA PRO A 680 -8.74 -7.06 -3.22
C PRO A 680 -9.84 -6.28 -2.51
N TYR A 681 -9.63 -5.98 -1.23
CA TYR A 681 -10.64 -5.35 -0.38
C TYR A 681 -11.16 -4.02 -0.95
N ILE A 682 -10.26 -3.13 -1.39
CA ILE A 682 -10.62 -1.80 -1.91
C ILE A 682 -11.48 -1.91 -3.17
N LEU A 683 -11.07 -2.77 -4.12
CA LEU A 683 -11.83 -3.01 -5.35
C LEU A 683 -13.21 -3.64 -5.05
N GLY A 684 -13.26 -4.55 -4.08
CA GLY A 684 -14.50 -5.11 -3.56
C GLY A 684 -15.43 -4.03 -2.96
N GLN A 685 -14.90 -3.10 -2.16
CA GLN A 685 -15.68 -1.98 -1.61
C GLN A 685 -16.20 -1.06 -2.72
N LEU A 686 -15.38 -0.69 -3.70
CA LEU A 686 -15.81 0.12 -4.85
C LEU A 686 -16.99 -0.54 -5.57
N LYS A 687 -16.85 -1.82 -5.95
CA LYS A 687 -17.89 -2.56 -6.69
C LYS A 687 -19.16 -2.75 -5.85
N ARG A 688 -19.03 -3.04 -4.55
CA ARG A 688 -20.16 -3.15 -3.62
C ARG A 688 -20.93 -1.84 -3.50
N LEU A 689 -20.21 -0.72 -3.30
CA LEU A 689 -20.81 0.60 -3.17
C LEU A 689 -21.47 1.06 -4.47
N ALA A 690 -20.87 0.78 -5.62
CA ALA A 690 -21.45 1.07 -6.93
C ALA A 690 -22.76 0.29 -7.14
N ALA A 691 -22.77 -1.01 -6.81
CA ALA A 691 -23.94 -1.87 -6.97
C ALA A 691 -25.15 -1.45 -6.11
N SER A 692 -24.91 -0.93 -4.90
CA SER A 692 -25.98 -0.41 -4.03
C SER A 692 -26.29 1.07 -4.26
N SER A 693 -25.52 1.77 -5.07
CA SER A 693 -25.73 3.20 -5.29
C SER A 693 -26.92 3.45 -6.22
N ARG A 694 -27.68 4.51 -5.94
CA ARG A 694 -28.79 4.98 -6.79
C ARG A 694 -28.34 5.39 -8.20
N THR A 695 -27.07 5.78 -8.34
CA THR A 695 -26.48 6.19 -9.63
C THR A 695 -25.78 5.04 -10.34
N GLY A 696 -25.58 3.90 -9.68
CA GLY A 696 -24.67 2.84 -10.12
C GLY A 696 -23.18 3.22 -10.03
N ARG A 697 -22.85 4.37 -9.42
CA ARG A 697 -21.49 4.93 -9.34
C ARG A 697 -21.12 5.32 -7.91
N VAL A 698 -19.85 5.65 -7.71
CA VAL A 698 -19.24 6.00 -6.43
C VAL A 698 -18.44 7.29 -6.58
N THR A 699 -18.59 8.19 -5.61
CA THR A 699 -17.67 9.31 -5.43
C THR A 699 -16.54 8.87 -4.50
N ILE A 700 -15.30 9.00 -4.94
CA ILE A 700 -14.12 8.73 -4.13
C ILE A 700 -13.72 10.00 -3.38
N VAL A 701 -13.63 9.94 -2.06
CA VAL A 701 -13.00 10.98 -1.23
C VAL A 701 -11.69 10.41 -0.72
N ALA A 702 -10.59 11.10 -0.99
CA ALA A 702 -9.26 10.61 -0.67
C ALA A 702 -8.44 11.69 0.02
N HIS A 703 -7.82 11.35 1.14
CA HIS A 703 -7.00 12.27 1.92
C HIS A 703 -5.53 11.89 1.85
N SER A 704 -4.63 12.87 1.69
CA SER A 704 -3.18 12.64 1.73
C SER A 704 -2.74 11.48 0.81
N TYR A 705 -2.02 10.47 1.30
CA TYR A 705 -1.60 9.26 0.56
C TYR A 705 -2.76 8.48 -0.08
N GLY A 706 -3.96 8.52 0.50
CA GLY A 706 -5.17 7.95 -0.10
C GLY A 706 -5.46 8.52 -1.49
N GLY A 707 -5.02 9.76 -1.79
CA GLY A 707 -5.14 10.36 -3.12
C GLY A 707 -4.25 9.70 -4.16
N ILE A 708 -3.05 9.25 -3.77
CA ILE A 708 -2.14 8.49 -4.64
C ILE A 708 -2.76 7.12 -4.93
N ILE A 709 -3.30 6.46 -3.90
CA ILE A 709 -4.02 5.18 -4.04
C ILE A 709 -5.26 5.34 -4.94
N ALA A 710 -6.01 6.43 -4.80
CA ALA A 710 -7.18 6.70 -5.64
C ALA A 710 -6.80 6.87 -7.12
N LYS A 711 -5.74 7.64 -7.41
CA LYS A 711 -5.24 7.80 -8.78
C LYS A 711 -4.76 6.47 -9.36
N GLU A 712 -4.05 5.66 -8.56
CA GLU A 712 -3.60 4.34 -8.98
C GLU A 712 -4.78 3.38 -9.23
N LEU A 713 -5.82 3.41 -8.39
CA LEU A 713 -7.04 2.62 -8.57
C LEU A 713 -7.72 2.96 -9.90
N LEU A 714 -7.92 4.24 -10.20
CA LEU A 714 -8.53 4.67 -11.46
C LEU A 714 -7.66 4.30 -12.67
N ARG A 715 -6.33 4.38 -12.52
CA ARG A 715 -5.38 3.96 -13.56
C ARG A 715 -5.45 2.44 -13.81
N GLU A 716 -5.50 1.62 -12.77
CA GLU A 716 -5.57 0.15 -12.88
C GLU A 716 -6.90 -0.32 -13.47
N LEU A 717 -8.00 0.39 -13.19
CA LEU A 717 -9.31 0.13 -13.81
C LEU A 717 -9.31 0.48 -15.31
N GLY A 718 -8.56 1.51 -15.71
CA GLY A 718 -8.61 2.07 -17.06
C GLY A 718 -9.86 2.94 -17.28
N ASP A 719 -9.80 3.80 -18.29
CA ASP A 719 -10.74 4.92 -18.46
C ASP A 719 -12.22 4.51 -18.51
N GLU A 720 -12.55 3.45 -19.27
CA GLU A 720 -13.92 2.96 -19.42
C GLU A 720 -14.48 2.38 -18.11
N GLU A 721 -13.72 1.51 -17.44
CA GLU A 721 -14.18 0.88 -16.20
C GLU A 721 -14.19 1.86 -15.03
N ALA A 722 -13.23 2.80 -14.99
CA ALA A 722 -13.22 3.91 -14.05
C ALA A 722 -14.48 4.79 -14.23
N ALA A 723 -14.80 5.24 -15.43
CA ALA A 723 -15.98 6.07 -15.69
C ALA A 723 -17.32 5.33 -15.50
N ARG A 724 -17.28 4.00 -15.57
CA ARG A 724 -18.43 3.13 -15.25
C ARG A 724 -18.73 3.11 -13.75
N PHE A 725 -17.71 3.04 -12.90
CA PHE A 725 -17.90 2.89 -11.45
C PHE A 725 -17.77 4.18 -10.66
N VAL A 726 -17.09 5.19 -11.20
CA VAL A 726 -16.75 6.42 -10.48
C VAL A 726 -17.30 7.62 -11.21
N ASP A 727 -17.94 8.54 -10.49
CA ASP A 727 -18.42 9.81 -11.03
C ASP A 727 -17.55 10.99 -10.62
N ARG A 728 -16.94 10.93 -9.43
CA ARG A 728 -16.09 12.00 -8.89
C ARG A 728 -14.91 11.47 -8.10
N LEU A 729 -13.82 12.24 -8.15
CA LEU A 729 -12.65 12.09 -7.29
C LEU A 729 -12.42 13.40 -6.53
N ILE A 730 -12.45 13.36 -5.20
CA ILE A 730 -12.16 14.50 -4.33
C ILE A 730 -10.83 14.21 -3.62
N LEU A 731 -9.78 14.94 -4.04
CA LEU A 731 -8.44 14.88 -3.47
C LEU A 731 -8.29 15.96 -2.41
N VAL A 732 -8.14 15.56 -1.16
CA VAL A 732 -8.00 16.46 -0.01
C VAL A 732 -6.57 16.39 0.50
N ALA A 733 -5.85 17.50 0.39
CA ALA A 733 -4.47 17.63 0.83
C ALA A 733 -3.54 16.52 0.28
N SER A 734 -3.82 15.98 -0.91
CA SER A 734 -3.05 14.85 -1.45
C SER A 734 -1.70 15.33 -1.99
N PRO A 735 -0.55 14.80 -1.52
CA PRO A 735 0.77 15.15 -2.05
C PRO A 735 1.00 14.52 -3.43
N GLN A 736 0.30 15.00 -4.45
CA GLN A 736 0.24 14.33 -5.75
C GLN A 736 1.59 14.23 -6.45
N THR A 737 2.48 15.20 -6.20
CA THR A 737 3.86 15.22 -6.71
C THR A 737 4.90 15.06 -5.60
N GLY A 738 4.48 14.55 -4.44
CA GLY A 738 5.32 14.34 -3.27
C GLY A 738 5.40 15.52 -2.32
N THR A 739 6.09 15.32 -1.19
CA THR A 739 6.32 16.29 -0.12
C THR A 739 7.76 16.20 0.41
N PRO A 740 8.44 17.32 0.66
CA PRO A 740 9.75 17.34 1.32
C PRO A 740 9.75 16.70 2.72
N GLN A 741 8.60 16.62 3.40
CA GLN A 741 8.48 15.96 4.70
C GLN A 741 8.82 14.46 4.62
N ALA A 742 8.51 13.80 3.51
CA ALA A 742 8.88 12.39 3.31
C ALA A 742 10.40 12.20 3.24
N MET A 743 11.11 13.11 2.57
CA MET A 743 12.58 13.10 2.51
C MET A 743 13.18 13.29 3.92
N GLY A 744 12.61 14.21 4.69
CA GLY A 744 13.01 14.42 6.08
C GLY A 744 12.80 13.22 7.00
N GLY A 745 11.62 12.59 6.90
CA GLY A 745 11.30 11.35 7.62
C GLY A 745 12.25 10.19 7.27
N LEU A 746 12.57 10.01 5.99
CA LEU A 746 13.49 8.95 5.54
C LEU A 746 14.96 9.20 5.93
N LEU A 747 15.42 10.44 5.88
CA LEU A 747 16.82 10.77 6.18
C LEU A 747 17.10 10.88 7.68
N HIS A 748 16.12 11.38 8.45
CA HIS A 748 16.31 11.81 9.84
C HIS A 748 15.24 11.28 10.81
N GLY A 749 14.17 10.63 10.34
CA GLY A 749 13.15 10.03 11.20
C GLY A 749 12.13 11.00 11.81
N PHE A 750 12.12 12.27 11.38
CA PHE A 750 11.35 13.30 12.09
C PHE A 750 9.86 13.35 11.72
N ASP A 751 9.05 13.84 12.67
CA ASP A 751 7.61 14.13 12.54
C ASP A 751 6.75 12.95 12.05
N GLN A 752 7.05 11.73 12.52
CA GLN A 752 6.36 10.48 12.13
C GLN A 752 5.37 9.94 13.19
N GLY A 753 5.19 10.63 14.32
CA GLY A 753 4.28 10.22 15.40
C GLY A 753 2.83 10.64 15.17
N ILE A 754 1.88 9.97 15.84
CA ILE A 754 0.49 10.43 15.97
C ILE A 754 0.20 10.60 17.47
N PRO A 755 -0.30 11.78 17.93
CA PRO A 755 -0.34 13.02 17.16
C PRO A 755 1.08 13.46 16.78
N ALA A 756 1.19 14.22 15.70
CA ALA A 756 2.47 14.76 15.20
C ALA A 756 3.25 15.41 16.36
N GLY A 757 4.57 15.21 16.41
CA GLY A 757 5.42 15.75 17.49
C GLY A 757 5.17 15.19 18.90
N ALA A 758 4.78 13.91 19.05
CA ALA A 758 4.73 13.20 20.33
C ALA A 758 5.96 12.27 20.55
N PRO A 759 7.16 12.82 20.83
CA PRO A 759 8.42 12.08 20.87
C PRO A 759 8.51 11.02 21.99
N LEU A 760 7.62 11.07 22.99
CA LEU A 760 7.56 10.09 24.08
C LEU A 760 7.06 8.70 23.63
N LEU A 761 6.42 8.60 22.46
CA LEU A 761 5.77 7.38 21.98
C LEU A 761 6.48 6.71 20.80
N LEU A 762 7.21 7.48 19.99
CA LEU A 762 8.00 6.98 18.87
C LEU A 762 9.27 7.81 18.71
N HIS A 763 10.43 7.19 18.92
CA HIS A 763 11.72 7.86 18.69
C HIS A 763 12.04 7.95 17.20
N GLU A 764 12.75 9.01 16.83
CA GLU A 764 13.21 9.27 15.45
C GLU A 764 14.02 8.11 14.86
N SER A 765 14.88 7.46 15.66
CA SER A 765 15.70 6.33 15.19
C SER A 765 14.82 5.18 14.70
N THR A 766 13.83 4.80 15.52
CA THR A 766 12.87 3.73 15.21
C THR A 766 11.97 4.12 14.03
N ALA A 767 11.54 5.39 13.94
CA ALA A 767 10.73 5.89 12.82
C ALA A 767 11.50 5.87 11.49
N ARG A 768 12.79 6.27 11.53
CA ARG A 768 13.69 6.24 10.37
C ARG A 768 13.92 4.81 9.89
N GLU A 769 14.17 3.88 10.81
CA GLU A 769 14.37 2.45 10.52
C GLU A 769 13.12 1.82 9.90
N LEU A 770 11.92 2.15 10.42
CA LEU A 770 10.66 1.75 9.79
C LEU A 770 10.56 2.27 8.35
N GLY A 771 10.83 3.57 8.15
CA GLY A 771 10.70 4.23 6.85
C GLY A 771 11.65 3.69 5.78
N GLU A 772 12.85 3.26 6.17
CA GLU A 772 13.91 2.82 5.26
C GLU A 772 13.45 1.71 4.31
N ASN A 773 12.67 0.75 4.82
CA ASN A 773 12.14 -0.36 4.04
C ASN A 773 10.63 -0.30 3.87
N MET A 774 10.01 0.87 4.03
CA MET A 774 8.57 1.07 3.85
C MET A 774 8.25 1.66 2.47
N PRO A 775 7.74 0.86 1.51
CA PRO A 775 7.47 1.32 0.16
C PRO A 775 6.71 2.65 0.09
N SER A 776 5.64 2.82 0.88
CA SER A 776 4.81 4.02 0.84
C SER A 776 5.55 5.32 1.13
N ALA A 777 6.61 5.31 1.95
CA ALA A 777 7.42 6.50 2.22
C ALA A 777 8.09 7.05 0.96
N TYR A 778 8.51 6.16 0.04
CA TYR A 778 9.15 6.53 -1.21
C TYR A 778 8.17 7.13 -2.23
N TYR A 779 6.90 6.70 -2.18
CA TYR A 779 5.81 7.25 -2.99
C TYR A 779 5.36 8.65 -2.55
N LEU A 780 5.93 9.19 -1.48
CA LEU A 780 5.68 10.54 -1.03
C LEU A 780 6.87 11.47 -1.31
N LEU A 781 7.96 10.97 -1.91
CA LEU A 781 9.11 11.79 -2.26
C LEU A 781 8.80 12.74 -3.43
N PRO A 782 9.36 13.97 -3.43
CA PRO A 782 9.18 14.92 -4.53
C PRO A 782 9.54 14.36 -5.91
N THR A 783 8.65 14.51 -6.88
CA THR A 783 8.82 13.97 -8.23
C THR A 783 9.43 14.97 -9.20
N ALA A 784 9.69 14.57 -10.45
CA ALA A 784 10.13 15.50 -11.49
C ALA A 784 9.14 16.66 -11.73
N ARG A 785 7.82 16.42 -11.56
CA ARG A 785 6.80 17.46 -11.69
C ARG A 785 6.86 18.45 -10.52
N TYR A 786 7.16 18.00 -9.31
CA TYR A 786 7.36 18.88 -8.15
C TYR A 786 8.41 19.97 -8.45
N PHE A 787 9.59 19.60 -8.96
CA PHE A 787 10.65 20.56 -9.30
C PHE A 787 10.29 21.51 -10.44
N ALA A 788 9.28 21.19 -11.25
CA ALA A 788 8.78 22.08 -12.29
C ALA A 788 7.86 23.17 -11.71
N ASP A 789 7.11 22.83 -10.65
CA ASP A 789 6.08 23.68 -10.06
C ASP A 789 6.56 24.41 -8.79
N VAL A 790 7.57 23.89 -8.11
CA VAL A 790 8.14 24.43 -6.87
C VAL A 790 9.57 24.93 -7.11
N GLY A 791 9.80 26.21 -6.82
CA GLY A 791 11.10 26.87 -7.03
C GLY A 791 12.06 26.80 -5.85
N THR A 792 11.61 26.35 -4.68
CA THR A 792 12.45 26.23 -3.48
C THR A 792 13.33 24.98 -3.58
N PRO A 793 14.65 25.07 -3.33
CA PRO A 793 15.53 23.91 -3.25
C PRO A 793 15.08 22.94 -2.16
N LEU A 794 15.10 21.63 -2.44
CA LEU A 794 14.81 20.62 -1.43
C LEU A 794 15.90 20.53 -0.37
N ALA A 795 17.14 20.83 -0.74
CA ALA A 795 18.22 20.93 0.22
C ALA A 795 19.21 22.03 -0.14
N THR A 796 19.84 22.61 0.87
CA THR A 796 20.98 23.52 0.70
C THR A 796 22.17 23.04 1.53
N PHE A 797 23.39 23.32 1.06
CA PHE A 797 24.62 22.88 1.71
C PHE A 797 25.52 24.07 2.02
N ALA A 798 25.91 24.24 3.29
CA ALA A 798 26.85 25.28 3.69
C ALA A 798 28.26 25.02 3.10
N ASN A 799 28.81 26.04 2.43
CA ASN A 799 30.17 25.99 1.87
C ASN A 799 31.23 25.96 3.00
N ALA A 800 32.36 25.28 2.77
CA ALA A 800 33.55 25.24 3.64
C ALA A 800 33.42 24.45 4.97
N SER A 801 32.72 23.31 4.95
CA SER A 801 32.64 22.35 6.06
C SER A 801 33.35 21.03 5.71
N PRO A 802 34.32 20.52 6.49
CA PRO A 802 34.94 19.21 6.25
C PRO A 802 33.94 18.05 6.20
N VAL A 803 32.81 18.15 6.91
CA VAL A 803 31.77 17.12 6.95
C VAL A 803 30.87 17.17 5.72
N LEU A 804 30.59 18.37 5.20
CA LEU A 804 29.72 18.59 4.04
C LEU A 804 30.47 18.66 2.71
N THR A 805 31.81 18.67 2.72
CA THR A 805 32.63 18.96 1.51
C THR A 805 32.28 18.01 0.37
N HIS A 806 32.09 16.71 0.64
CA HIS A 806 31.75 15.75 -0.41
C HIS A 806 30.37 16.02 -1.04
N ALA A 807 29.35 16.27 -0.21
CA ALA A 807 28.01 16.60 -0.70
C ALA A 807 28.01 17.93 -1.48
N TYR A 808 28.71 18.95 -0.96
CA TYR A 808 28.83 20.24 -1.62
C TYR A 808 29.59 20.15 -2.95
N ASP A 809 30.68 19.37 -3.02
CA ASP A 809 31.45 19.18 -4.25
C ASP A 809 30.66 18.43 -5.33
N TRP A 810 29.72 17.55 -4.93
CA TRP A 810 28.93 16.73 -5.84
C TRP A 810 27.66 17.43 -6.33
N TYR A 811 26.84 17.94 -5.40
CA TYR A 811 25.54 18.56 -5.69
C TYR A 811 25.63 20.09 -5.82
N GLY A 812 26.76 20.70 -5.44
CA GLY A 812 26.87 22.14 -5.30
C GLY A 812 26.21 22.64 -4.02
N GLY A 813 25.76 23.90 -4.03
CA GLY A 813 25.11 24.52 -2.87
C GLY A 813 23.62 24.19 -2.72
N PHE A 814 22.99 23.55 -3.70
CA PHE A 814 21.54 23.38 -3.78
C PHE A 814 21.17 22.05 -4.43
N LEU A 815 20.11 21.44 -3.95
CA LEU A 815 19.49 20.25 -4.53
C LEU A 815 18.19 20.66 -5.22
N ASN A 816 18.20 20.74 -6.56
CA ASN A 816 17.14 21.36 -7.37
C ASN A 816 16.57 20.46 -8.48
N SER A 817 16.93 19.18 -8.49
CA SER A 817 16.40 18.24 -9.47
C SER A 817 16.14 16.86 -8.88
N VAL A 818 15.23 16.12 -9.50
CA VAL A 818 14.91 14.74 -9.12
C VAL A 818 16.12 13.81 -9.22
N THR A 819 17.06 14.08 -10.15
CA THR A 819 18.28 13.29 -10.29
C THR A 819 19.24 13.54 -9.12
N GLU A 820 19.48 14.81 -8.77
CA GLU A 820 20.30 15.16 -7.60
C GLU A 820 19.67 14.63 -6.31
N MET A 821 18.34 14.68 -6.19
CA MET A 821 17.61 14.12 -5.04
C MET A 821 17.88 12.63 -4.91
N ARG A 822 17.66 11.88 -5.99
CA ARG A 822 17.85 10.43 -5.99
C ARG A 822 19.29 10.07 -5.65
N ASP A 823 20.25 10.77 -6.24
CA ASP A 823 21.67 10.49 -6.00
C ASP A 823 22.06 10.80 -4.54
N PHE A 824 21.52 11.86 -3.94
CA PHE A 824 21.73 12.22 -2.53
C PHE A 824 21.09 11.23 -1.55
N LEU A 825 19.88 10.75 -1.86
CA LEU A 825 19.19 9.73 -1.07
C LEU A 825 19.94 8.39 -1.07
N LEU A 826 20.64 8.07 -2.15
CA LEU A 826 21.44 6.85 -2.29
C LEU A 826 22.90 7.01 -1.85
N GLY A 827 23.29 8.18 -1.35
CA GLY A 827 24.67 8.44 -0.90
C GLY A 827 25.71 8.31 -2.02
N VAL A 828 25.35 8.59 -3.29
CA VAL A 828 26.24 8.43 -4.45
C VAL A 828 27.52 9.26 -4.34
N GLU A 829 27.50 10.34 -3.55
CA GLU A 829 28.67 11.16 -3.21
C GLU A 829 29.72 10.42 -2.33
N GLY A 830 29.42 9.19 -1.90
CA GLY A 830 30.30 8.33 -1.10
C GLY A 830 30.03 8.40 0.41
N ARG A 831 28.86 8.88 0.83
CA ARG A 831 28.41 8.80 2.23
C ARG A 831 28.18 7.34 2.60
N ILE A 832 28.61 6.96 3.80
CA ILE A 832 28.33 5.64 4.37
C ILE A 832 27.07 5.79 5.21
N GLU A 833 26.22 4.77 5.16
CA GLU A 833 25.02 4.66 6.01
C GLU A 833 25.38 4.88 7.48
N PRO A 834 24.71 5.82 8.18
CA PRO A 834 24.95 6.09 9.59
C PRO A 834 24.39 4.98 10.48
N ALA A 835 24.79 4.95 11.75
CA ALA A 835 24.15 4.08 12.73
C ALA A 835 22.70 4.53 13.02
N GLU A 836 21.84 3.60 13.46
CA GLU A 836 20.40 3.85 13.75
C GLU A 836 20.22 5.08 14.65
N GLU A 837 21.06 5.21 15.68
CA GLU A 837 21.02 6.31 16.66
C GLU A 837 21.54 7.67 16.13
N ASP A 838 22.26 7.71 15.01
CA ASP A 838 22.74 8.97 14.42
C ASP A 838 21.70 9.55 13.46
N THR A 839 20.68 10.22 14.04
CA THR A 839 19.59 10.87 13.28
C THR A 839 20.01 12.21 12.66
N LEU A 840 21.24 12.69 12.89
CA LEU A 840 21.75 13.95 12.35
C LEU A 840 22.42 13.76 11.00
N THR A 841 23.17 12.67 10.82
CA THR A 841 23.73 12.30 9.53
C THR A 841 22.61 11.77 8.63
N PRO A 842 22.45 12.29 7.39
CA PRO A 842 21.40 11.81 6.50
C PRO A 842 21.58 10.31 6.17
N ASN A 843 20.48 9.54 6.22
CA ASN A 843 20.51 8.10 5.94
C ASN A 843 20.87 7.78 4.47
N VAL A 844 21.20 6.52 4.17
CA VAL A 844 21.32 5.98 2.80
C VAL A 844 20.13 5.06 2.55
N LEU A 845 19.35 5.33 1.51
CA LEU A 845 18.03 4.72 1.31
C LEU A 845 18.05 3.51 0.36
N ASN A 846 16.95 2.76 0.38
CA ASN A 846 16.73 1.57 -0.42
C ASN A 846 16.58 1.91 -1.92
N ALA A 847 17.54 1.45 -2.73
CA ALA A 847 17.59 1.72 -4.16
C ALA A 847 16.42 1.10 -4.95
N MET A 848 15.91 -0.05 -4.51
CA MET A 848 14.82 -0.74 -5.18
C MET A 848 13.50 0.02 -5.01
N MET A 849 13.18 0.43 -3.78
CA MET A 849 11.95 1.17 -3.47
C MET A 849 11.93 2.54 -4.14
N LEU A 850 13.08 3.22 -4.16
CA LEU A 850 13.23 4.52 -4.83
C LEU A 850 13.02 4.41 -6.35
N ALA A 851 13.52 3.33 -6.97
CA ALA A 851 13.32 3.08 -8.39
C ALA A 851 11.86 2.76 -8.73
N ASP A 852 11.20 1.94 -7.91
CA ASP A 852 9.79 1.56 -8.08
C ASP A 852 8.85 2.77 -7.95
N ALA A 853 9.01 3.56 -6.88
CA ALA A 853 8.23 4.78 -6.67
C ALA A 853 8.39 5.78 -7.83
N GLY A 854 9.63 5.97 -8.31
CA GLY A 854 9.91 6.86 -9.44
C GLY A 854 9.25 6.40 -10.76
N ALA A 855 9.19 5.09 -11.01
CA ALA A 855 8.54 4.52 -12.18
C ALA A 855 7.01 4.70 -12.15
N THR A 856 6.39 4.49 -10.99
CA THR A 856 4.95 4.73 -10.84
C THR A 856 4.59 6.20 -11.00
N HIS A 857 5.32 7.11 -10.34
CA HIS A 857 5.05 8.55 -10.43
C HIS A 857 5.16 9.10 -11.85
N ALA A 858 6.10 8.58 -12.67
CA ALA A 858 6.17 8.95 -14.08
C ALA A 858 4.83 8.71 -14.82
N THR A 859 4.02 7.76 -14.35
CA THR A 859 2.69 7.46 -14.90
C THR A 859 1.59 8.27 -14.20
N LEU A 860 1.61 8.36 -12.86
CA LEU A 860 0.58 9.06 -12.08
C LEU A 860 0.62 10.58 -12.24
N ASP A 861 1.80 11.17 -12.40
CA ASP A 861 1.98 12.61 -12.60
C ASP A 861 1.47 13.04 -13.99
N ALA A 862 1.47 12.12 -14.96
CA ALA A 862 0.95 12.34 -16.31
C ALA A 862 -0.53 11.96 -16.48
N TRP A 863 -1.14 11.34 -15.46
CA TRP A 863 -2.51 10.85 -15.54
C TRP A 863 -3.52 11.99 -15.59
N THR A 864 -4.49 11.87 -16.50
CA THR A 864 -5.63 12.79 -16.64
C THR A 864 -6.94 12.07 -16.37
N PRO A 865 -7.93 12.72 -15.75
CA PRO A 865 -9.18 12.08 -15.42
C PRO A 865 -9.96 11.71 -16.69
N PRO A 866 -10.51 10.48 -16.77
CA PRO A 866 -11.39 10.05 -17.85
C PRO A 866 -12.60 10.98 -18.06
N ALA A 867 -13.14 10.98 -19.28
CA ALA A 867 -14.36 11.71 -19.58
C ALA A 867 -15.53 11.21 -18.71
N GLY A 868 -16.22 12.13 -18.03
CA GLY A 868 -17.32 11.80 -17.13
C GLY A 868 -16.92 11.61 -15.66
N ILE A 869 -15.63 11.72 -15.32
CA ILE A 869 -15.16 11.86 -13.94
C ILE A 869 -14.81 13.33 -13.66
N GLU A 870 -15.44 13.89 -12.64
CA GLU A 870 -15.11 15.23 -12.12
C GLU A 870 -14.05 15.12 -11.02
N VAL A 871 -13.03 15.98 -11.05
CA VAL A 871 -11.97 16.01 -10.03
C VAL A 871 -12.03 17.32 -9.26
N LEU A 872 -12.11 17.23 -7.93
CA LEU A 872 -11.90 18.35 -7.02
C LEU A 872 -10.56 18.20 -6.30
N GLN A 873 -9.72 19.21 -6.39
CA GLN A 873 -8.45 19.30 -5.67
C GLN A 873 -8.59 20.33 -4.55
N ILE A 874 -8.41 19.91 -3.30
CA ILE A 874 -8.52 20.77 -2.11
C ILE A 874 -7.14 20.86 -1.45
N ALA A 875 -6.59 22.07 -1.35
CA ALA A 875 -5.31 22.34 -0.70
C ALA A 875 -5.50 23.25 0.53
N GLY A 876 -4.82 22.92 1.64
CA GLY A 876 -4.68 23.84 2.75
C GLY A 876 -3.60 24.88 2.47
N TRP A 877 -3.77 26.07 3.05
CA TRP A 877 -2.89 27.23 2.87
C TRP A 877 -2.74 28.00 4.18
N GLY A 878 -1.62 28.68 4.37
CA GLY A 878 -1.39 29.62 5.47
C GLY A 878 -0.67 29.01 6.68
N ILE A 879 -0.21 27.75 6.58
CA ILE A 879 0.56 27.08 7.61
C ILE A 879 2.00 26.90 7.13
N ASP A 880 2.98 27.27 7.96
CA ASP A 880 4.40 27.05 7.65
C ASP A 880 4.64 25.56 7.36
N THR A 881 5.01 25.28 6.11
CA THR A 881 5.11 23.95 5.51
C THR A 881 6.54 23.67 5.08
N LEU A 882 7.03 22.45 5.32
CA LEU A 882 8.39 22.08 4.94
C LEU A 882 8.57 22.07 3.41
N ALA A 883 9.46 22.93 2.93
CA ALA A 883 9.89 23.00 1.53
C ALA A 883 11.25 22.33 1.28
N GLY A 884 12.08 22.16 2.31
CA GLY A 884 13.40 21.56 2.20
C GLY A 884 14.20 21.59 3.50
N LEU A 885 15.47 21.19 3.44
CA LEU A 885 16.40 21.18 4.58
C LEU A 885 17.71 21.94 4.27
N SER A 886 18.14 22.78 5.20
CA SER A 886 19.43 23.47 5.12
C SER A 886 20.47 22.74 5.96
N TYR A 887 21.49 22.16 5.32
CA TYR A 887 22.56 21.42 5.98
C TYR A 887 23.78 22.31 6.29
N SER A 888 24.22 22.24 7.55
CA SER A 888 25.40 22.90 8.09
C SER A 888 26.24 21.93 8.94
N GLN A 889 27.28 22.43 9.62
CA GLN A 889 28.07 21.63 10.56
C GLN A 889 28.02 22.22 11.96
N LYS A 890 27.99 21.35 12.97
CA LYS A 890 28.17 21.72 14.37
C LYS A 890 29.42 21.05 14.93
N LYS A 891 30.22 21.81 15.69
CA LYS A 891 31.31 21.24 16.48
C LYS A 891 30.73 20.64 17.76
N ARG A 892 30.91 19.32 17.97
CA ARG A 892 30.50 18.61 19.19
C ARG A 892 31.75 17.98 19.82
N GLY A 893 32.29 18.59 20.88
CA GLY A 893 33.58 18.20 21.44
C GLY A 893 34.74 18.49 20.47
N ASP A 894 35.53 17.48 20.14
CA ASP A 894 36.65 17.58 19.18
C ASP A 894 36.27 17.17 17.74
N THR A 895 35.02 16.76 17.50
CA THR A 895 34.51 16.34 16.19
C THR A 895 33.50 17.34 15.62
N TYR A 896 33.30 17.28 14.31
CA TYR A 896 32.23 17.99 13.61
C TYR A 896 31.19 16.96 13.16
N SER A 897 29.91 17.29 13.31
CA SER A 897 28.79 16.48 12.83
C SER A 897 27.91 17.28 11.87
N TRP A 898 27.09 16.59 11.11
CA TRP A 898 25.97 17.20 10.39
C TRP A 898 25.05 17.93 11.37
N GLN A 899 24.46 19.02 10.89
CA GLN A 899 23.36 19.74 11.50
C GLN A 899 22.42 20.17 10.38
N PHE A 900 21.12 20.21 10.63
CA PHE A 900 20.16 20.68 9.66
C PHE A 900 19.14 21.63 10.28
N GLU A 901 18.58 22.51 9.47
CA GLU A 901 17.46 23.39 9.81
C GLU A 901 16.34 23.22 8.76
N PRO A 902 15.06 23.26 9.15
CA PRO A 902 13.96 23.19 8.18
C PRO A 902 13.84 24.48 7.38
N MET A 903 13.64 24.36 6.07
CA MET A 903 13.26 25.45 5.18
C MET A 903 11.75 25.44 5.02
N LEU A 904 11.08 26.52 5.42
CA LEU A 904 9.62 26.58 5.51
C LEU A 904 9.05 27.62 4.55
N VAL A 905 7.88 27.34 3.99
CA VAL A 905 7.07 28.24 3.16
C VAL A 905 5.65 28.34 3.72
N GLU A 906 5.00 29.48 3.57
CA GLU A 906 3.60 29.67 3.98
C GLU A 906 2.59 28.92 3.08
N ASP A 907 3.01 28.60 1.86
CA ASP A 907 2.18 28.00 0.80
C ASP A 907 1.93 26.50 1.02
N GLY A 908 1.22 26.15 2.10
CA GLY A 908 0.80 24.78 2.39
C GLY A 908 -0.02 24.60 3.66
N ASP A 909 -0.25 23.34 4.01
CA ASP A 909 -1.06 22.88 5.15
C ASP A 909 -0.23 22.38 6.34
N GLY A 910 1.08 22.60 6.28
CA GLY A 910 2.08 22.16 7.24
C GLY A 910 2.78 20.85 6.87
N THR A 911 2.27 20.09 5.89
CA THR A 911 2.93 18.88 5.36
C THR A 911 3.06 18.91 3.85
N VAL A 912 2.03 19.36 3.13
CA VAL A 912 1.98 19.38 1.67
C VAL A 912 1.90 20.83 1.20
N VAL A 913 2.86 21.19 0.34
CA VAL A 913 2.83 22.48 -0.34
C VAL A 913 1.72 22.51 -1.39
N VAL A 914 1.06 23.66 -1.54
CA VAL A 914 -0.10 23.82 -2.44
C VAL A 914 0.17 23.37 -3.89
N PRO A 915 1.33 23.65 -4.51
CA PRO A 915 1.60 23.19 -5.88
C PRO A 915 1.57 21.67 -6.01
N SER A 916 1.96 20.93 -4.96
CA SER A 916 1.87 19.47 -4.95
C SER A 916 0.43 18.98 -4.73
N ALA A 917 -0.35 19.69 -3.91
CA ALA A 917 -1.76 19.37 -3.67
C ALA A 917 -2.67 19.65 -4.87
N LEU A 918 -2.33 20.65 -5.69
CA LEU A 918 -3.08 21.11 -6.86
C LEU A 918 -2.34 20.84 -8.18
N ALA A 919 -1.58 19.75 -8.25
CA ALA A 919 -0.65 19.46 -9.34
C ALA A 919 -1.31 19.21 -10.70
N MET A 920 -2.61 18.89 -10.74
CA MET A 920 -3.32 18.68 -12.01
C MET A 920 -3.73 20.03 -12.59
N ASP A 921 -3.38 20.25 -13.87
CA ASP A 921 -3.73 21.48 -14.59
C ASP A 921 -5.26 21.66 -14.60
N SER A 922 -5.76 22.80 -14.11
CA SER A 922 -7.21 23.14 -14.08
C SER A 922 -7.75 23.66 -15.42
N ALA A 923 -6.98 23.55 -16.49
CA ALA A 923 -7.37 23.95 -17.84
C ALA A 923 -8.51 23.09 -18.46
N PRO A 924 -8.65 21.77 -18.17
CA PRO A 924 -9.83 20.98 -18.53
C PRO A 924 -11.07 21.40 -17.71
N GLU A 925 -12.25 21.41 -18.33
CA GLU A 925 -13.51 21.83 -17.68
C GLU A 925 -13.97 20.93 -16.51
N ASN A 926 -13.34 19.76 -16.29
CA ASN A 926 -13.71 18.78 -15.26
C ASN A 926 -12.78 18.74 -14.04
N ILE A 927 -11.87 19.71 -13.88
CA ILE A 927 -10.95 19.80 -12.72
C ILE A 927 -11.18 21.15 -12.01
N THR A 928 -11.44 21.12 -10.70
CA THR A 928 -11.65 22.34 -9.89
C THR A 928 -10.68 22.40 -8.71
N ASN A 929 -10.08 23.57 -8.50
CA ASN A 929 -9.13 23.81 -7.41
C ASN A 929 -9.77 24.64 -6.30
N TRP A 930 -9.50 24.24 -5.06
CA TRP A 930 -9.99 24.89 -3.85
C TRP A 930 -8.85 25.13 -2.87
N TRP A 931 -8.81 26.33 -2.32
CA TRP A 931 -7.88 26.71 -1.25
C TRP A 931 -8.65 26.88 0.05
N VAL A 932 -8.10 26.29 1.11
CA VAL A 932 -8.60 26.39 2.48
C VAL A 932 -7.57 27.18 3.28
N ASN A 933 -7.87 28.44 3.59
CA ASN A 933 -7.01 29.26 4.45
C ASN A 933 -7.17 28.79 5.91
N LEU A 934 -6.25 27.94 6.35
CA LEU A 934 -6.27 27.33 7.68
C LEU A 934 -5.93 28.33 8.79
N GLN A 935 -5.17 29.36 8.46
CA GLN A 935 -4.83 30.45 9.37
C GLN A 935 -6.04 31.36 9.64
N ASP A 936 -6.77 31.76 8.59
CA ASP A 936 -8.03 32.50 8.75
C ASP A 936 -9.05 31.66 9.54
N TYR A 937 -9.14 30.37 9.24
CA TYR A 937 -10.00 29.46 9.99
C TYR A 937 -9.63 29.42 11.47
N ASP A 938 -8.34 29.26 11.79
CA ASP A 938 -7.87 29.25 13.18
C ASP A 938 -8.14 30.57 13.91
N SER A 939 -8.00 31.72 13.23
CA SER A 939 -8.33 33.02 13.82
C SER A 939 -9.80 33.13 14.28
N LEU A 940 -10.70 32.36 13.64
CA LEU A 940 -12.12 32.33 13.95
C LEU A 940 -12.47 31.29 15.02
N THR A 941 -11.82 30.12 15.00
CA THR A 941 -12.22 28.96 15.81
C THR A 941 -11.28 28.63 16.97
N ARG A 942 -10.00 29.05 16.90
CA ARG A 942 -8.93 28.70 17.83
C ARG A 942 -8.75 27.20 18.01
N THR A 943 -8.71 26.46 16.90
CA THR A 943 -8.65 24.98 16.89
C THR A 943 -7.34 24.42 16.36
N GLY A 944 -6.49 25.22 15.71
CA GLY A 944 -5.15 24.82 15.26
C GLY A 944 -5.13 23.73 14.18
N ARG A 945 -6.10 23.69 13.26
CA ARG A 945 -6.19 22.64 12.22
C ARG A 945 -5.04 22.71 11.21
N SER A 946 -4.61 21.55 10.72
CA SER A 946 -3.49 21.36 9.80
C SER A 946 -3.74 20.16 8.86
N HIS A 947 -2.72 19.67 8.16
CA HIS A 947 -2.80 18.51 7.26
C HIS A 947 -3.56 17.28 7.84
N PRO A 948 -3.15 16.66 8.96
CA PRO A 948 -3.76 15.42 9.44
C PRO A 948 -5.27 15.52 9.74
N ASP A 949 -5.75 16.69 10.15
CA ASP A 949 -7.12 16.93 10.58
C ASP A 949 -7.88 17.95 9.70
N ILE A 950 -7.43 18.15 8.45
CA ILE A 950 -8.07 19.09 7.50
C ILE A 950 -9.53 18.72 7.19
N LEU A 951 -9.89 17.44 7.28
CA LEU A 951 -11.26 16.97 7.11
C LEU A 951 -12.17 17.30 8.31
N GLU A 952 -11.62 17.76 9.43
CA GLU A 952 -12.38 18.26 10.57
C GLU A 952 -12.85 19.72 10.36
N VAL A 953 -12.29 20.42 9.37
CA VAL A 953 -12.71 21.78 9.00
C VAL A 953 -14.13 21.75 8.44
N GLU A 954 -15.05 22.49 9.08
CA GLU A 954 -16.47 22.54 8.70
C GLU A 954 -16.68 22.91 7.22
N GLY A 955 -15.91 23.89 6.72
CA GLY A 955 -15.98 24.34 5.35
C GLY A 955 -15.58 23.27 4.33
N VAL A 956 -14.59 22.43 4.64
CA VAL A 956 -14.17 21.30 3.77
C VAL A 956 -15.28 20.25 3.71
N ARG A 957 -15.83 19.85 4.86
CA ARG A 957 -16.98 18.93 4.92
C ARG A 957 -18.19 19.48 4.18
N SER A 958 -18.40 20.79 4.23
CA SER A 958 -19.46 21.48 3.49
C SER A 958 -19.23 21.42 1.98
N ILE A 959 -18.00 21.63 1.48
CA ILE A 959 -17.68 21.45 0.06
C ILE A 959 -17.98 20.01 -0.38
N ILE A 960 -17.54 19.02 0.39
CA ILE A 960 -17.76 17.60 0.07
C ILE A 960 -19.25 17.30 0.01
N ARG A 961 -20.03 17.69 1.04
CA ARG A 961 -21.50 17.52 1.06
C ARG A 961 -22.17 18.22 -0.13
N ASN A 962 -21.76 19.44 -0.47
CA ASN A 962 -22.32 20.20 -1.58
C ASN A 962 -22.03 19.54 -2.93
N THR A 963 -20.81 19.01 -3.08
CA THR A 963 -20.37 18.27 -4.27
C THR A 963 -21.19 16.98 -4.43
N LEU A 964 -21.36 16.21 -3.36
CA LEU A 964 -22.16 14.98 -3.36
C LEU A 964 -23.63 15.25 -3.73
N THR A 965 -24.18 16.38 -3.29
CA THR A 965 -25.60 16.74 -3.47
C THR A 965 -25.89 17.63 -4.68
N ASN A 966 -24.86 18.06 -5.43
CA ASN A 966 -24.97 19.04 -6.50
C ASN A 966 -25.63 20.37 -6.08
N THR A 967 -25.38 20.82 -4.85
CA THR A 967 -25.96 22.05 -4.31
C THR A 967 -24.94 23.20 -4.27
N GLY A 968 -25.34 24.38 -4.75
CA GLY A 968 -24.51 25.59 -4.66
C GLY A 968 -24.83 26.38 -3.39
N ALA A 969 -23.98 26.30 -2.37
CA ALA A 969 -24.07 27.13 -1.17
C ALA A 969 -23.04 28.28 -1.21
N GLY A 970 -23.29 29.34 -0.42
CA GLY A 970 -22.30 30.38 -0.18
C GLY A 970 -21.11 29.81 0.58
N LEU A 971 -19.90 30.20 0.17
CA LEU A 971 -18.66 29.70 0.76
C LEU A 971 -18.29 30.50 2.02
N PRO A 972 -17.70 29.86 3.04
CA PRO A 972 -17.05 30.57 4.14
C PRO A 972 -15.93 31.49 3.62
N SER A 973 -15.63 32.57 4.33
CA SER A 973 -14.63 33.56 3.91
C SER A 973 -13.20 33.01 3.79
N TYR A 974 -12.91 31.90 4.48
CA TYR A 974 -11.61 31.23 4.49
C TYR A 974 -11.47 30.15 3.39
N ILE A 975 -12.42 30.06 2.45
CA ILE A 975 -12.38 29.12 1.32
C ILE A 975 -12.50 29.89 0.00
N SER A 976 -11.64 29.58 -0.97
CA SER A 976 -11.59 30.29 -2.24
C SER A 976 -11.24 29.39 -3.44
N LEU A 977 -11.60 29.86 -4.65
CA LEU A 977 -11.30 29.22 -5.94
C LEU A 977 -10.04 29.81 -6.62
N THR A 978 -9.35 30.71 -5.93
CA THR A 978 -8.13 31.37 -6.39
C THR A 978 -7.17 31.38 -5.22
N THR A 979 -5.87 31.27 -5.48
CA THR A 979 -4.85 31.35 -4.44
C THR A 979 -5.10 32.54 -3.49
N PRO A 980 -5.16 32.31 -2.17
CA PRO A 980 -5.21 33.39 -1.20
C PRO A 980 -4.03 34.36 -1.42
N PRO A 981 -4.24 35.68 -1.26
CA PRO A 981 -3.14 36.62 -1.40
C PRO A 981 -2.09 36.34 -0.32
N GLN A 982 -0.80 36.29 -0.70
CA GLN A 982 0.28 36.33 0.28
C GLN A 982 0.10 37.57 1.16
N ASN A 983 0.13 37.36 2.47
CA ASN A 983 -0.07 38.43 3.42
C ASN A 983 1.27 39.13 3.64
N ASP A 984 1.73 39.90 2.65
CA ASP A 984 3.03 40.62 2.68
C ASP A 984 3.16 41.60 3.87
N GLU A 985 2.06 41.89 4.59
CA GLU A 985 2.04 42.72 5.79
C GLU A 985 2.05 41.90 7.10
N GLU A 986 1.93 40.58 7.04
CA GLU A 986 1.89 39.71 8.20
C GLU A 986 3.30 39.42 8.74
N LYS A 987 3.49 39.77 10.01
CA LYS A 987 4.73 39.56 10.74
C LYS A 987 4.65 38.30 11.59
N LYS A 988 5.59 37.39 11.40
CA LYS A 988 5.74 36.17 12.21
C LYS A 988 7.04 36.20 13.00
N LEU A 989 7.03 35.65 14.20
CA LEU A 989 8.25 35.23 14.89
C LEU A 989 8.38 33.71 14.79
N ARG A 990 9.57 33.24 14.39
CA ARG A 990 9.91 31.82 14.33
C ARG A 990 11.05 31.54 15.32
N PHE A 991 10.87 30.51 16.14
CA PHE A 991 11.81 30.07 17.15
C PHE A 991 12.31 28.67 16.77
N PHE A 992 13.61 28.52 16.60
CA PHE A 992 14.28 27.24 16.34
C PHE A 992 15.20 26.94 17.52
N LEU A 993 14.96 25.82 18.18
CA LEU A 993 15.70 25.40 19.35
C LEU A 993 16.39 24.06 19.08
N HIS A 994 17.73 24.07 19.05
CA HIS A 994 18.55 22.86 19.03
C HIS A 994 19.01 22.59 20.46
N SER A 995 18.34 21.68 21.16
CA SER A 995 18.51 21.60 22.61
C SER A 995 17.98 20.35 23.28
N PRO A 996 18.58 19.92 24.40
CA PRO A 996 17.88 19.17 25.43
C PRO A 996 17.05 20.09 26.36
N LEU A 997 16.32 21.07 25.80
CA LEU A 997 15.36 21.93 26.48
C LEU A 997 14.01 21.77 25.78
N SER A 998 12.91 21.86 26.52
CA SER A 998 11.59 22.03 25.93
C SER A 998 11.39 23.47 25.42
N LEU A 999 10.45 23.67 24.50
CA LEU A 999 10.15 24.97 23.90
C LEU A 999 8.69 25.35 24.17
N HIS A 1000 8.48 26.43 24.92
CA HIS A 1000 7.16 26.92 25.29
C HIS A 1000 7.00 28.40 24.99
N LEU A 1001 5.85 28.78 24.44
CA LEU A 1001 5.48 30.17 24.21
C LEU A 1001 4.19 30.49 24.96
N TYR A 1002 4.14 31.65 25.61
CA TYR A 1002 2.96 32.19 26.27
C TYR A 1002 2.60 33.56 25.70
N ASP A 1003 1.32 33.86 25.55
CA ASP A 1003 0.86 35.23 25.26
C ASP A 1003 0.55 36.02 26.55
N GLY A 1004 0.24 37.31 26.41
CA GLY A 1004 -0.13 38.20 27.51
C GLY A 1004 -1.44 37.87 28.21
N GLU A 1005 -2.26 36.98 27.65
CA GLU A 1005 -3.45 36.42 28.29
C GLU A 1005 -3.14 35.13 29.09
N GLY A 1006 -1.92 34.60 28.93
CA GLY A 1006 -1.46 33.36 29.56
C GLY A 1006 -1.81 32.09 28.77
N ASN A 1007 -2.27 32.22 27.53
CA ASN A 1007 -2.46 31.07 26.64
C ASN A 1007 -1.08 30.50 26.26
N HIS A 1008 -1.01 29.19 26.06
CA HIS A 1008 0.25 28.46 25.86
C HIS A 1008 0.27 27.72 24.52
N THR A 1009 1.40 27.77 23.82
CA THR A 1009 1.71 26.90 22.68
C THR A 1009 3.03 26.18 22.93
N GLY A 1010 3.01 24.84 22.78
CA GLY A 1010 4.13 23.94 23.10
C GLY A 1010 3.61 22.60 23.66
N ILE A 1011 4.51 21.68 24.03
CA ILE A 1011 4.10 20.41 24.64
C ILE A 1011 3.58 20.68 26.06
N SER A 1012 2.36 20.23 26.36
CA SER A 1012 1.78 20.36 27.69
C SER A 1012 2.59 19.56 28.71
N THR A 1013 3.01 20.22 29.79
CA THR A 1013 3.65 19.55 30.93
C THR A 1013 2.69 18.66 31.73
N THR A 1014 1.38 18.76 31.49
CA THR A 1014 0.36 17.97 32.21
C THR A 1014 -0.13 16.78 31.39
N THR A 1015 -0.38 16.95 30.08
CA THR A 1015 -0.92 15.89 29.22
C THR A 1015 0.14 15.24 28.32
N GLY A 1016 1.30 15.87 28.13
CA GLY A 1016 2.32 15.42 27.17
C GLY A 1016 1.91 15.61 25.70
N THR A 1017 0.80 16.30 25.42
CA THR A 1017 0.31 16.58 24.06
C THR A 1017 0.64 18.01 23.65
N ILE A 1018 0.73 18.27 22.35
CA ILE A 1018 0.90 19.64 21.84
C ILE A 1018 -0.35 20.48 22.16
N GLU A 1019 -0.14 21.67 22.71
CA GLU A 1019 -1.17 22.70 22.89
C GLU A 1019 -0.98 23.81 21.86
N HIS A 1020 -2.09 24.29 21.29
CA HIS A 1020 -2.17 25.43 20.37
C HIS A 1020 -3.04 26.53 20.97
N GLY A 1021 -2.74 26.95 22.20
CA GLY A 1021 -3.56 27.92 22.93
C GLY A 1021 -3.42 29.35 22.40
N ILE A 1022 -2.28 29.69 21.78
CA ILE A 1022 -2.05 30.99 21.16
C ILE A 1022 -2.53 30.95 19.70
N SER A 1023 -3.44 31.85 19.33
CA SER A 1023 -3.99 31.92 17.97
C SER A 1023 -2.91 32.25 16.94
N GLY A 1024 -2.91 31.50 15.83
CA GLY A 1024 -1.89 31.64 14.79
C GLY A 1024 -0.48 31.20 15.23
N ALA A 1025 -0.36 30.41 16.30
CA ALA A 1025 0.89 29.81 16.73
C ALA A 1025 0.90 28.28 16.59
N TYR A 1026 1.99 27.74 16.02
CA TYR A 1026 2.13 26.32 15.74
C TYR A 1026 3.46 25.80 16.27
N TYR A 1027 3.43 24.63 16.92
CA TYR A 1027 4.58 23.89 17.40
C TYR A 1027 4.86 22.68 16.49
N ARG A 1028 6.13 22.42 16.17
CA ARG A 1028 6.57 21.21 15.45
C ARG A 1028 7.96 20.77 15.91
N GLU A 1029 8.32 19.53 15.60
CA GLU A 1029 9.65 18.97 15.81
C GLU A 1029 10.21 18.39 14.51
N PHE A 1030 11.43 18.78 14.16
CA PHE A 1030 12.16 18.32 12.98
C PHE A 1030 13.50 17.73 13.44
N GLY A 1031 13.49 16.50 13.90
CA GLY A 1031 14.65 15.90 14.53
C GLY A 1031 14.84 16.50 15.93
N GLU A 1032 16.11 16.73 16.30
CA GLU A 1032 16.45 17.47 17.53
C GLU A 1032 16.02 18.96 17.53
N VAL A 1033 15.42 19.46 16.45
CA VAL A 1033 15.01 20.86 16.29
C VAL A 1033 13.56 21.04 16.72
N LYS A 1034 13.34 21.74 17.83
CA LYS A 1034 12.00 22.18 18.26
C LYS A 1034 11.68 23.52 17.63
N TYR A 1035 10.47 23.67 17.09
CA TYR A 1035 10.05 24.81 16.30
C TYR A 1035 8.73 25.41 16.82
N ILE A 1036 8.68 26.72 17.03
CA ILE A 1036 7.43 27.47 17.19
C ILE A 1036 7.40 28.61 16.18
N THR A 1037 6.29 28.74 15.46
CA THR A 1037 5.94 29.96 14.70
C THR A 1037 4.75 30.64 15.34
N VAL A 1038 4.68 31.97 15.30
CA VAL A 1038 3.55 32.74 15.79
C VAL A 1038 3.30 33.96 14.92
N SER A 1039 2.05 34.11 14.46
CA SER A 1039 1.59 35.37 13.87
C SER A 1039 1.46 36.44 14.95
N THR A 1040 2.29 37.47 14.86
CA THR A 1040 2.31 38.59 15.82
C THR A 1040 1.11 39.51 15.63
N SER A 1041 0.43 39.42 14.47
CA SER A 1041 -0.80 40.16 14.19
C SER A 1041 -2.04 39.54 14.85
N LEU A 1042 -1.99 38.22 15.10
CA LEU A 1042 -3.08 37.45 15.72
C LEU A 1042 -2.85 37.20 17.22
N ALA A 1043 -1.59 37.09 17.64
CA ALA A 1043 -1.24 36.95 19.04
C ALA A 1043 -1.40 38.27 19.81
N SER A 1044 -1.61 38.18 21.13
CA SER A 1044 -1.48 39.36 21.99
C SER A 1044 -0.07 39.95 21.78
N THR A 1045 0.08 41.27 21.66
CA THR A 1045 1.37 41.90 21.29
C THR A 1045 2.52 41.60 22.25
N THR A 1046 2.26 41.03 23.43
CA THR A 1046 3.27 40.56 24.38
C THR A 1046 3.38 39.04 24.35
N LEU A 1047 4.58 38.54 24.08
CA LEU A 1047 4.91 37.11 24.08
C LEU A 1047 6.02 36.81 25.08
N ARG A 1048 5.93 35.66 25.74
CA ARG A 1048 6.94 35.15 26.67
C ARG A 1048 7.40 33.76 26.25
N LEU A 1049 8.65 33.67 25.84
CA LEU A 1049 9.35 32.42 25.58
C LEU A 1049 9.85 31.83 26.89
N VAL A 1050 9.62 30.53 27.10
CA VAL A 1050 10.11 29.76 28.25
C VAL A 1050 10.73 28.46 27.73
N LEU A 1051 11.95 28.14 28.18
CA LEU A 1051 12.63 26.89 27.87
C LEU A 1051 13.00 26.18 29.17
N ASP A 1052 12.59 24.91 29.32
CA ASP A 1052 12.85 24.11 30.53
C ASP A 1052 13.87 23.00 30.29
N GLY A 1053 14.81 22.84 31.22
CA GLY A 1053 15.90 21.85 31.23
C GLY A 1053 15.48 20.40 31.17
N GLU A 1054 15.83 19.67 30.08
CA GLU A 1054 15.58 18.22 29.98
C GLU A 1054 16.83 17.37 30.22
N ALA A 1055 18.02 17.89 29.87
CA ALA A 1055 19.30 17.21 30.15
C ALA A 1055 20.48 18.19 30.24
N SER A 1056 21.62 17.69 30.72
CA SER A 1056 22.88 18.44 30.72
C SER A 1056 23.49 18.52 29.32
N GLY A 1057 23.88 19.72 28.90
CA GLY A 1057 24.46 19.95 27.58
C GLY A 1057 24.58 21.43 27.24
N PHE A 1058 24.44 21.72 25.95
CA PHE A 1058 24.38 23.07 25.41
C PHE A 1058 23.19 23.18 24.48
N PHE A 1059 22.65 24.39 24.34
CA PHE A 1059 21.59 24.68 23.40
C PHE A 1059 21.92 25.86 22.49
N ASP A 1060 21.35 25.81 21.29
CA ASP A 1060 21.30 26.94 20.37
C ASP A 1060 19.83 27.37 20.20
N LEU A 1061 19.57 28.68 20.27
CA LEU A 1061 18.26 29.28 20.02
C LEU A 1061 18.39 30.31 18.91
N LYS A 1062 17.76 30.05 17.77
CA LYS A 1062 17.63 30.99 16.66
C LYS A 1062 16.22 31.56 16.64
N ILE A 1063 16.13 32.87 16.48
CA ILE A 1063 14.86 33.59 16.36
C ILE A 1063 14.89 34.35 15.04
N GLU A 1064 13.84 34.20 14.24
CA GLU A 1064 13.64 34.92 12.99
C GLU A 1064 12.37 35.77 13.06
N GLU A 1065 12.44 37.00 12.57
CA GLU A 1065 11.29 37.83 12.23
C GLU A 1065 11.07 37.72 10.73
N VAL A 1066 9.86 37.35 10.34
CA VAL A 1066 9.51 37.03 8.95
C VAL A 1066 8.32 37.88 8.49
N GLU A 1067 8.42 38.44 7.28
CA GLU A 1067 7.33 39.10 6.55
C GLU A 1067 7.04 38.29 5.28
N GLY A 1068 5.85 37.68 5.19
CA GLY A 1068 5.54 36.66 4.18
C GLY A 1068 6.50 35.46 4.28
N ASP A 1069 7.23 35.17 3.19
CA ASP A 1069 8.31 34.15 3.17
C ASP A 1069 9.72 34.73 3.38
N THR A 1070 9.84 36.05 3.63
CA THR A 1070 11.14 36.72 3.73
C THR A 1070 11.55 36.92 5.18
N VAL A 1071 12.71 36.38 5.57
CA VAL A 1071 13.34 36.69 6.88
C VAL A 1071 13.87 38.13 6.85
N VAL A 1072 13.29 39.01 7.66
CA VAL A 1072 13.64 40.44 7.73
C VAL A 1072 14.61 40.77 8.87
N ALA A 1073 14.60 39.98 9.95
CA ALA A 1073 15.57 40.07 11.04
C ALA A 1073 15.84 38.69 11.66
N THR A 1074 17.02 38.52 12.25
CA THR A 1074 17.39 37.28 12.95
C THR A 1074 18.29 37.56 14.14
N THR A 1075 18.28 36.70 15.15
CA THR A 1075 19.28 36.64 16.23
C THR A 1075 19.50 35.19 16.61
N THR A 1076 20.74 34.80 16.90
CA THR A 1076 21.06 33.40 17.24
C THR A 1076 21.91 33.34 18.50
N PHE A 1077 21.42 32.67 19.53
CA PHE A 1077 22.19 32.33 20.73
C PHE A 1077 22.81 30.96 20.53
N VAL A 1078 24.11 30.81 20.77
CA VAL A 1078 24.80 29.53 20.57
C VAL A 1078 25.63 29.13 21.79
N ASP A 1079 25.75 27.81 21.96
CA ASP A 1079 26.55 27.16 23.00
C ASP A 1079 26.18 27.65 24.42
N VAL A 1080 24.88 27.83 24.70
CA VAL A 1080 24.40 28.21 26.03
C VAL A 1080 24.25 26.95 26.90
N PRO A 1081 24.90 26.84 28.07
CA PRO A 1081 24.88 25.65 28.90
C PRO A 1081 23.48 25.43 29.49
N THR A 1082 23.13 24.15 29.66
CA THR A 1082 21.87 23.75 30.26
C THR A 1082 22.05 22.47 31.10
N SER A 1083 21.14 22.27 32.04
CA SER A 1083 20.96 21.09 32.87
C SER A 1083 19.47 20.85 33.11
N THR A 1084 19.10 19.75 33.77
CA THR A 1084 17.71 19.44 34.13
C THR A 1084 17.04 20.47 35.07
N SER A 1085 17.81 21.38 35.68
CA SER A 1085 17.29 22.45 36.53
C SER A 1085 17.24 23.81 35.82
N THR A 1086 17.77 23.90 34.60
CA THR A 1086 17.90 25.18 33.91
C THR A 1086 16.55 25.69 33.44
N LEU A 1087 16.26 26.96 33.70
CA LEU A 1087 15.09 27.67 33.22
C LEU A 1087 15.53 28.91 32.44
N VAL A 1088 15.07 29.02 31.19
CA VAL A 1088 15.39 30.16 30.32
C VAL A 1088 14.11 30.92 29.99
N THR A 1089 14.16 32.24 30.08
CA THR A 1089 13.01 33.11 29.77
C THR A 1089 13.40 34.29 28.90
N MET A 1090 12.50 34.70 28.00
CA MET A 1090 12.67 35.88 27.15
C MET A 1090 11.30 36.49 26.82
N GLU A 1091 11.22 37.82 26.82
CA GLU A 1091 9.97 38.57 26.61
C GLU A 1091 10.03 39.37 25.31
N PHE A 1092 8.94 39.43 24.56
CA PHE A 1092 8.79 40.21 23.32
C PHE A 1092 7.62 41.15 23.50
N THR A 1093 7.88 42.45 23.64
CA THR A 1093 6.85 43.41 24.08
C THR A 1093 5.95 43.93 22.95
N ASP A 1094 6.41 43.83 21.71
CA ASP A 1094 5.70 44.23 20.50
C ASP A 1094 5.73 43.16 19.40
N GLY A 1095 6.14 41.94 19.73
CA GLY A 1095 6.27 40.84 18.78
C GLY A 1095 7.43 40.98 17.77
N THR A 1096 8.44 41.82 18.03
CA THR A 1096 9.62 41.97 17.16
C THR A 1096 10.91 41.59 17.86
N ILE A 1097 11.97 41.30 17.09
CA ILE A 1097 13.32 41.08 17.67
C ILE A 1097 13.86 42.37 18.30
N ALA A 1098 13.51 43.54 17.73
CA ALA A 1098 13.92 44.84 18.26
C ALA A 1098 13.29 45.16 19.62
N GLY A 1099 12.06 44.71 19.87
CA GLY A 1099 11.34 44.83 21.14
C GLY A 1099 11.55 43.69 22.13
N ALA A 1100 12.52 42.80 21.85
CA ALA A 1100 12.83 41.65 22.69
C ALA A 1100 13.72 42.01 23.88
N GLY A 1101 13.41 41.43 25.05
CA GLY A 1101 14.22 41.48 26.26
C GLY A 1101 15.50 40.62 26.15
N ALA A 1102 16.37 40.68 27.16
CA ALA A 1102 17.51 39.78 27.22
C ALA A 1102 17.05 38.34 27.53
N LEU A 1103 17.72 37.36 26.93
CA LEU A 1103 17.56 35.94 27.26
C LEU A 1103 18.10 35.73 28.68
N ALA A 1104 17.21 35.53 29.66
CA ALA A 1104 17.54 35.35 31.06
C ALA A 1104 17.68 33.85 31.38
N VAL A 1105 18.83 33.44 31.90
CA VAL A 1105 19.15 32.05 32.24
C VAL A 1105 19.28 31.90 33.76
N ASP A 1106 18.45 31.03 34.34
CA ASP A 1106 18.55 30.50 35.70
C ASP A 1106 19.09 29.07 35.58
N GLU A 1107 20.37 28.88 35.85
CA GLU A 1107 21.10 27.63 35.58
C GLU A 1107 20.74 26.54 36.60
N ASP A 1108 20.50 26.92 37.87
CA ASP A 1108 20.27 26.02 39.00
C ASP A 1108 18.79 25.90 39.41
N GLY A 1109 17.89 26.64 38.76
CA GLY A 1109 16.45 26.59 38.96
C GLY A 1109 16.01 27.20 40.30
N ASN A 1110 16.81 28.10 40.88
CA ASN A 1110 16.53 28.69 42.19
C ASN A 1110 15.54 29.87 42.15
N GLY A 1111 15.07 30.25 40.95
CA GLY A 1111 14.16 31.36 40.70
C GLY A 1111 14.86 32.71 40.55
N THR A 1112 16.19 32.73 40.42
CA THR A 1112 16.98 33.95 40.17
C THR A 1112 17.85 33.78 38.93
N THR A 1113 17.87 34.80 38.07
CA THR A 1113 18.70 34.80 36.86
C THR A 1113 20.18 34.88 37.21
N ASP A 1114 20.96 33.88 36.79
CA ASP A 1114 22.41 33.82 36.96
C ASP A 1114 23.14 34.72 35.95
N PHE A 1115 22.71 34.68 34.69
CA PHE A 1115 23.22 35.55 33.64
C PHE A 1115 22.16 35.85 32.57
N SER A 1116 22.40 36.88 31.76
CA SER A 1116 21.53 37.23 30.64
C SER A 1116 22.32 37.59 29.39
N LEU A 1117 21.74 37.27 28.23
CA LEU A 1117 22.32 37.53 26.91
C LEU A 1117 21.37 38.44 26.12
N ALA A 1118 21.84 39.62 25.71
CA ALA A 1118 21.02 40.52 24.90
C ALA A 1118 20.98 40.02 23.44
N PRO A 1119 19.80 40.02 22.78
CA PRO A 1119 19.71 39.69 21.36
C PRO A 1119 20.46 40.72 20.52
N LYS A 1120 20.97 40.28 19.38
CA LYS A 1120 21.66 41.13 18.43
C LYS A 1120 21.21 40.83 17.02
N GLU A 1121 20.55 41.80 16.41
CA GLU A 1121 20.02 41.69 15.05
C GLU A 1121 21.15 41.38 14.04
N GLY A 1122 20.99 40.28 13.31
CA GLY A 1122 21.93 39.79 12.31
C GLY A 1122 23.23 39.18 12.86
N GLU A 1123 23.39 39.04 14.18
CA GLU A 1123 24.61 38.50 14.80
C GLU A 1123 24.36 37.21 15.60
N VAL A 1124 25.43 36.43 15.75
CA VAL A 1124 25.50 35.30 16.68
C VAL A 1124 25.93 35.81 18.06
N VAL A 1125 25.16 35.46 19.09
CA VAL A 1125 25.37 35.80 20.49
C VAL A 1125 25.96 34.58 21.21
N THR A 1126 27.22 34.71 21.67
CA THR A 1126 27.92 33.67 22.43
C THR A 1126 28.04 34.06 23.90
N LEU A 1127 28.25 33.08 24.78
CA LEU A 1127 28.68 33.37 26.15
C LEU A 1127 29.96 34.22 26.17
N PRO A 1128 30.07 35.19 27.11
CA PRO A 1128 31.34 35.84 27.38
C PRO A 1128 32.35 34.80 27.90
N PRO A 1129 33.64 34.92 27.54
CA PRO A 1129 34.67 33.96 27.97
C PRO A 1129 34.73 33.89 29.51
N PRO A 1130 34.94 32.70 30.10
CA PRO A 1130 34.97 32.54 31.55
C PRO A 1130 36.07 33.41 32.15
N SER A 1131 35.74 34.09 33.26
CA SER A 1131 36.73 34.83 34.04
C SER A 1131 37.84 33.87 34.48
N PRO A 1132 39.12 34.17 34.25
CA PRO A 1132 40.23 33.29 34.58
C PRO A 1132 40.24 32.95 36.07
N THR A 1133 40.44 31.69 36.46
CA THR A 1133 40.58 31.31 37.88
C THR A 1133 42.06 31.28 38.26
N TYR A 1134 42.45 32.04 39.29
CA TYR A 1134 43.85 32.11 39.72
C TYR A 1134 44.13 31.35 41.02
N ASN A 1135 45.31 30.74 41.11
CA ASN A 1135 45.89 30.28 42.36
C ASN A 1135 46.67 31.43 43.03
N PHE A 1136 46.11 31.99 44.11
CA PHE A 1136 46.73 33.02 44.94
C PHE A 1136 47.30 32.41 46.21
N ASN A 1137 48.61 32.54 46.41
CA ASN A 1137 49.34 31.89 47.52
C ASN A 1137 49.76 32.87 48.63
N GLY A 1138 49.09 34.02 48.75
CA GLY A 1138 49.39 35.03 49.77
C GLY A 1138 50.21 36.22 49.25
N PHE A 1139 50.26 37.27 50.06
CA PHE A 1139 51.16 38.40 49.84
C PHE A 1139 52.61 38.01 50.16
N LEU A 1140 53.55 38.57 49.38
CA LEU A 1140 54.98 38.27 49.47
C LEU A 1140 55.73 39.29 50.33
N GLN A 1141 56.93 38.88 50.77
CA GLN A 1141 57.87 39.74 51.47
C GLN A 1141 58.06 41.10 50.76
N PRO A 1142 57.97 42.21 51.51
CA PRO A 1142 58.16 42.32 52.96
C PRO A 1142 56.90 42.22 53.82
N VAL A 1143 55.74 41.90 53.26
CA VAL A 1143 54.53 41.68 54.04
C VAL A 1143 54.41 40.20 54.39
N ASN A 1144 54.39 39.88 55.68
CA ASN A 1144 54.07 38.55 56.19
C ASN A 1144 52.56 38.33 56.10
N ASP A 1145 52.12 37.51 55.16
CA ASP A 1145 50.73 37.10 55.06
C ASP A 1145 50.45 35.89 55.96
N THR A 1146 50.12 36.17 57.22
CA THR A 1146 49.88 35.13 58.23
C THR A 1146 48.65 34.26 57.93
N THR A 1147 47.81 34.63 56.97
CA THR A 1147 46.69 33.79 56.53
C THR A 1147 47.20 32.60 55.70
N TYR A 1148 48.24 32.81 54.88
CA TYR A 1148 48.84 31.77 54.04
C TYR A 1148 50.11 31.16 54.66
N HIS A 1149 50.75 31.88 55.59
CA HIS A 1149 51.98 31.51 56.29
C HIS A 1149 51.83 31.71 57.81
N PRO A 1150 51.05 30.86 58.51
CA PRO A 1150 50.69 31.05 59.93
C PRO A 1150 51.88 30.97 60.90
N GLU A 1151 53.03 30.47 60.44
CA GLU A 1151 54.28 30.45 61.20
C GLU A 1151 54.96 31.82 61.34
N GLN A 1152 54.54 32.82 60.55
CA GLN A 1152 55.10 34.17 60.58
C GLN A 1152 54.33 35.07 61.56
N ALA A 1153 55.00 36.08 62.11
CA ALA A 1153 54.32 37.14 62.87
C ALA A 1153 53.83 38.25 61.92
N PRO A 1154 52.67 38.90 62.16
CA PRO A 1154 52.19 39.97 61.29
C PRO A 1154 53.20 41.11 61.17
N SER A 1155 53.45 41.57 59.96
CA SER A 1155 54.44 42.61 59.67
C SER A 1155 54.04 43.95 60.26
N VAL A 1156 54.99 44.62 60.93
CA VAL A 1156 54.83 45.96 61.49
C VAL A 1156 55.86 46.90 60.88
N PHE A 1157 55.38 47.91 60.15
CA PHE A 1157 56.18 48.91 59.46
C PHE A 1157 56.16 50.25 60.20
N LYS A 1158 57.15 51.10 59.91
CA LYS A 1158 57.21 52.47 60.40
C LYS A 1158 56.16 53.34 59.71
N GLY A 1159 55.29 53.99 60.46
CA GLY A 1159 54.32 54.96 59.95
C GLY A 1159 55.00 56.13 59.22
N GLY A 1160 54.43 56.55 58.09
CA GLY A 1160 55.01 57.57 57.21
C GLY A 1160 56.05 57.06 56.19
N SER A 1161 56.30 55.74 56.14
CA SER A 1161 57.14 55.10 55.11
C SER A 1161 56.30 54.59 53.92
N THR A 1162 56.96 54.15 52.85
CA THR A 1162 56.32 53.48 51.71
C THR A 1162 56.46 51.97 51.86
N ILE A 1163 55.36 51.22 51.80
CA ILE A 1163 55.34 49.75 51.95
C ILE A 1163 55.15 49.12 50.57
N PRO A 1164 56.10 48.31 50.07
CA PRO A 1164 55.86 47.50 48.88
C PRO A 1164 54.96 46.32 49.24
N VAL A 1165 53.75 46.31 48.68
CA VAL A 1165 52.79 45.20 48.78
C VAL A 1165 52.88 44.41 47.50
N LYS A 1166 53.18 43.11 47.61
CA LYS A 1166 53.47 42.24 46.48
C LYS A 1166 52.69 40.94 46.56
N PHE A 1167 52.38 40.34 45.42
CA PHE A 1167 51.83 38.99 45.35
C PHE A 1167 52.09 38.37 43.98
N GLN A 1168 51.94 37.04 43.89
CA GLN A 1168 51.91 36.31 42.63
C GLN A 1168 50.55 35.65 42.45
N ILE A 1169 50.16 35.49 41.20
CA ILE A 1169 49.04 34.63 40.81
C ILE A 1169 49.57 33.57 39.85
N LYS A 1170 49.01 32.37 39.93
CA LYS A 1170 49.46 31.21 39.20
C LYS A 1170 48.33 30.53 38.46
N ASP A 1171 48.66 29.84 37.37
CA ASP A 1171 47.74 28.93 36.68
C ASP A 1171 47.48 27.64 37.50
N GLY A 1172 46.66 26.75 36.96
CA GLY A 1172 46.37 25.43 37.55
C GLY A 1172 47.59 24.50 37.65
N ALA A 1173 48.66 24.75 36.89
CA ALA A 1173 49.92 24.01 36.92
C ALA A 1173 50.95 24.61 37.92
N GLY A 1174 50.64 25.75 38.55
CA GLY A 1174 51.49 26.42 39.53
C GLY A 1174 52.52 27.39 38.95
N THR A 1175 52.41 27.71 37.64
CA THR A 1175 53.27 28.66 36.93
C THR A 1175 52.80 30.09 37.20
N PRO A 1176 53.68 31.06 37.57
CA PRO A 1176 53.29 32.47 37.68
C PRO A 1176 52.77 33.02 36.36
N ILE A 1177 51.61 33.68 36.39
CA ILE A 1177 50.99 34.29 35.21
C ILE A 1177 50.59 35.75 35.46
N GLN A 1178 50.42 36.50 34.37
CA GLN A 1178 49.91 37.86 34.41
C GLN A 1178 48.40 37.83 34.16
N ALA A 1179 47.62 38.39 35.10
CA ALA A 1179 46.17 38.57 34.96
C ALA A 1179 45.75 39.29 33.66
N THR A 1180 44.60 38.90 33.10
CA THR A 1180 44.04 39.47 31.87
C THR A 1180 43.70 40.95 32.04
N THR A 1181 43.13 41.32 33.19
CA THR A 1181 42.96 42.72 33.61
C THR A 1181 43.83 43.02 34.84
N THR A 1182 44.41 44.22 34.88
CA THR A 1182 45.36 44.61 35.94
C THR A 1182 44.68 44.61 37.33
N PRO A 1183 45.24 43.92 38.34
CA PRO A 1183 44.68 43.89 39.69
C PRO A 1183 44.50 45.27 40.31
N LEU A 1184 43.39 45.45 41.04
CA LEU A 1184 43.03 46.70 41.68
C LEU A 1184 43.51 46.75 43.13
N TRP A 1185 44.15 47.86 43.48
CA TRP A 1185 44.42 48.29 44.84
C TRP A 1185 43.17 48.95 45.42
N LEU A 1186 42.65 48.40 46.51
CA LEU A 1186 41.56 49.03 47.25
C LEU A 1186 42.11 49.82 48.44
N THR A 1187 41.38 50.84 48.87
CA THR A 1187 41.77 51.69 50.00
C THR A 1187 41.94 50.84 51.27
N PRO A 1188 43.11 50.86 51.92
CA PRO A 1188 43.31 50.09 53.15
C PRO A 1188 42.39 50.54 54.28
N GLU A 1189 41.88 49.58 55.04
CA GLU A 1189 40.96 49.82 56.14
C GLU A 1189 41.70 49.77 57.48
N ARG A 1190 41.44 50.73 58.36
CA ARG A 1190 42.01 50.74 59.72
C ARG A 1190 41.24 49.77 60.60
N ASP A 1191 41.95 48.84 61.22
CA ASP A 1191 41.40 47.85 62.14
C ASP A 1191 41.60 48.33 63.61
N PHE A 1192 42.10 47.49 64.51
CA PHE A 1192 42.28 47.79 65.94
C PHE A 1192 43.65 48.43 66.31
N PRO A 1193 43.74 49.15 67.45
CA PRO A 1193 45.00 49.71 67.95
C PRO A 1193 46.07 48.63 68.21
N MET A 1194 47.33 49.00 68.08
CA MET A 1194 48.48 48.10 68.28
C MET A 1194 49.65 48.74 69.00
N SER A 1195 50.41 47.93 69.75
CA SER A 1195 51.64 48.33 70.43
C SER A 1195 52.85 47.46 70.06
N ALA A 1196 52.73 46.60 69.05
CA ALA A 1196 53.82 45.74 68.58
C ALA A 1196 55.01 46.59 68.05
N ALA A 1197 56.24 46.11 68.25
CA ALA A 1197 57.44 46.81 67.77
C ALA A 1197 57.51 46.78 66.24
N ILE A 1198 58.16 47.78 65.64
CA ILE A 1198 58.46 47.76 64.20
C ILE A 1198 59.37 46.56 63.94
N GLY A 1199 58.89 45.63 63.12
CA GLY A 1199 59.58 44.37 62.77
C GLY A 1199 60.16 44.38 61.36
N GLU A 1200 59.66 45.26 60.50
CA GLU A 1200 60.06 45.33 59.10
C GLU A 1200 61.03 46.47 58.79
N SER A 1201 61.78 46.32 57.71
CA SER A 1201 62.71 47.35 57.21
C SER A 1201 61.96 48.59 56.72
N THR A 1202 62.61 49.75 56.81
CA THR A 1202 62.09 50.99 56.20
C THR A 1202 62.56 51.13 54.75
N TYR A 1203 61.63 51.37 53.84
CA TYR A 1203 61.91 51.48 52.40
C TYR A 1203 61.86 52.94 51.94
N SER A 1204 62.85 53.35 51.14
CA SER A 1204 62.92 54.68 50.50
C SER A 1204 62.47 54.58 49.05
N LEU A 1205 61.18 54.31 48.84
CA LEU A 1205 60.58 54.10 47.51
C LEU A 1205 59.56 55.21 47.20
N GLY A 1206 59.46 55.59 45.92
CA GLY A 1206 58.34 56.39 45.42
C GLY A 1206 57.03 55.61 45.50
N SER A 1207 55.94 56.30 45.87
CA SER A 1207 54.61 55.70 45.98
C SER A 1207 53.98 55.47 44.61
N THR A 1208 53.15 54.43 44.50
CA THR A 1208 52.31 54.23 43.31
C THR A 1208 51.21 55.29 43.31
N ASN A 1209 50.97 55.92 42.15
CA ASN A 1209 49.84 56.82 41.92
C ASN A 1209 48.74 56.06 41.17
N GLY A 1210 47.52 56.04 41.70
CA GLY A 1210 46.39 55.32 41.11
C GLY A 1210 45.90 54.16 41.99
N ASN A 1211 45.06 53.30 41.43
CA ASN A 1211 44.41 52.19 42.13
C ASN A 1211 44.71 50.81 41.47
N THR A 1212 45.83 50.67 40.76
CA THR A 1212 46.22 49.43 40.10
C THR A 1212 47.59 48.95 40.59
N PHE A 1213 47.75 47.64 40.75
CA PHE A 1213 49.06 47.01 40.95
C PHE A 1213 49.83 47.01 39.62
N ARG A 1214 51.14 47.27 39.62
CA ARG A 1214 51.94 47.07 38.40
C ARG A 1214 52.43 45.64 38.33
N TRP A 1215 52.54 45.09 37.12
CA TRP A 1215 53.28 43.87 36.88
C TRP A 1215 54.79 44.13 36.91
N ASP A 1216 55.54 43.23 37.54
CA ASP A 1216 57.00 43.21 37.60
C ASP A 1216 57.50 41.97 36.86
N ALA A 1217 57.74 42.11 35.55
CA ALA A 1217 58.11 40.99 34.67
C ALA A 1217 59.43 40.31 35.07
N THR A 1218 60.33 40.98 35.80
CA THR A 1218 61.61 40.38 36.22
C THR A 1218 61.44 39.36 37.34
N ASN A 1219 60.47 39.58 38.24
CA ASN A 1219 60.21 38.71 39.38
C ASN A 1219 58.85 38.00 39.26
N GLU A 1220 58.20 38.13 38.10
CA GLU A 1220 56.90 37.54 37.77
C GLU A 1220 55.85 37.77 38.87
N GLN A 1221 55.71 39.01 39.36
CA GLN A 1221 54.83 39.35 40.48
C GLN A 1221 54.11 40.69 40.28
N TYR A 1222 53.02 40.89 41.00
CA TYR A 1222 52.35 42.19 41.13
C TYR A 1222 52.92 42.97 42.30
N ILE A 1223 53.03 44.30 42.14
CA ILE A 1223 53.55 45.18 43.18
C ILE A 1223 52.83 46.54 43.22
N TYR A 1224 52.50 46.98 44.43
CA TYR A 1224 51.98 48.31 44.73
C TYR A 1224 52.78 48.95 45.86
N HIS A 1225 53.23 50.18 45.69
CA HIS A 1225 53.99 50.91 46.70
C HIS A 1225 53.05 51.82 47.50
N TRP A 1226 52.55 51.30 48.63
CA TRP A 1226 51.61 52.01 49.49
C TRP A 1226 52.30 53.09 50.33
N SER A 1227 51.98 54.36 50.09
CA SER A 1227 52.42 55.44 50.97
C SER A 1227 51.59 55.47 52.25
N THR A 1228 52.25 55.33 53.40
CA THR A 1228 51.61 55.48 54.71
C THR A 1228 51.72 56.91 55.25
N LYS A 1229 52.19 57.86 54.45
CA LYS A 1229 52.28 59.27 54.83
C LYS A 1229 50.88 59.86 54.97
N GLY A 1230 50.52 60.28 56.18
CA GLY A 1230 49.17 60.75 56.52
C GLY A 1230 48.23 59.64 57.01
N VAL A 1231 48.67 58.37 57.01
CA VAL A 1231 47.95 57.26 57.64
C VAL A 1231 48.27 57.23 59.13
N THR A 1232 47.27 56.95 59.98
CA THR A 1232 47.42 57.02 61.45
C THR A 1232 48.26 55.85 61.97
N ALA A 1233 49.41 56.13 62.58
CA ALA A 1233 50.23 55.11 63.24
C ALA A 1233 49.59 54.62 64.57
N GLY A 1234 50.02 53.46 65.06
CA GLY A 1234 49.50 52.79 66.25
C GLY A 1234 48.30 51.87 66.00
N TYR A 1235 48.04 51.47 64.75
CA TYR A 1235 46.90 50.61 64.36
C TYR A 1235 47.32 49.52 63.37
N TRP A 1236 46.61 48.40 63.40
CA TRP A 1236 46.60 47.44 62.30
C TRP A 1236 45.74 47.96 61.14
N TYR A 1237 46.14 47.63 59.91
CA TYR A 1237 45.43 47.97 58.68
C TYR A 1237 45.24 46.73 57.83
N ARG A 1238 44.07 46.58 57.25
CA ARG A 1238 43.79 45.56 56.24
C ARG A 1238 44.01 46.16 54.86
N VAL A 1239 44.91 45.53 54.10
CA VAL A 1239 45.29 45.92 52.74
C VAL A 1239 44.67 44.92 51.77
N PHE A 1240 44.19 45.39 50.61
CA PHE A 1240 43.42 44.57 49.68
C PHE A 1240 43.97 44.59 48.25
N ALA A 1241 43.84 43.46 47.57
CA ALA A 1241 44.03 43.32 46.13
C ALA A 1241 42.80 42.64 45.53
N LYS A 1242 42.15 43.26 44.55
CA LYS A 1242 41.03 42.67 43.80
C LYS A 1242 41.51 42.22 42.42
N LEU A 1243 41.31 40.95 42.10
CA LEU A 1243 41.65 40.37 40.80
C LEU A 1243 40.45 40.45 39.83
N ASP A 1244 40.72 40.16 38.56
CA ASP A 1244 39.75 40.10 37.47
C ASP A 1244 38.93 38.80 37.44
N ASP A 1245 39.24 37.85 38.32
CA ASP A 1245 38.39 36.71 38.66
C ASP A 1245 37.27 37.07 39.66
N GLY A 1246 37.18 38.35 40.04
CA GLY A 1246 36.21 38.89 40.99
C GLY A 1246 36.61 38.74 42.47
N LYS A 1247 37.63 37.93 42.80
CA LYS A 1247 38.05 37.70 44.20
C LYS A 1247 38.86 38.87 44.75
N THR A 1248 38.68 39.12 46.04
CA THR A 1248 39.44 40.13 46.79
C THR A 1248 40.24 39.44 47.88
N TYR A 1249 41.57 39.61 47.82
CA TYR A 1249 42.52 39.09 48.78
C TYR A 1249 42.95 40.19 49.73
N SER A 1250 43.19 39.84 50.99
CA SER A 1250 43.58 40.83 52.00
C SER A 1250 44.63 40.34 52.97
N VAL A 1251 45.47 41.26 53.43
CA VAL A 1251 46.50 41.00 54.46
C VAL A 1251 46.50 42.10 55.51
N THR A 1252 46.81 41.73 56.75
CA THR A 1252 46.86 42.67 57.87
C THR A 1252 48.30 43.13 58.13
N VAL A 1253 48.52 44.44 58.16
CA VAL A 1253 49.82 45.07 58.38
C VAL A 1253 49.73 46.14 59.47
N GLY A 1254 50.72 46.18 60.35
CA GLY A 1254 50.79 47.12 61.45
C GLY A 1254 51.55 48.38 61.07
N LEU A 1255 51.07 49.55 61.49
CA LEU A 1255 51.81 50.81 61.34
C LEU A 1255 52.15 51.37 62.72
N ARG A 1256 53.42 51.68 62.98
CA ARG A 1256 53.88 52.26 64.25
C ARG A 1256 54.75 53.50 64.09
#